data_AF-A0A8C5G6C4-F1
#
_entry.id   AF-A0A8C5G6C4-F1
#
_cell.length_a   1.000
_cell.length_b   1.000
_cell.length_c   1.000
_cell.angle_alpha   90.00
_cell.angle_beta   90.00
_cell.angle_gamma   90.00
#
_symmetry.space_group_name_H-M   'P 1'
#
loop_
_entity.id
_entity.type
_entity.pdbx_description
1 polymer ?
#
loop_
_entity_poly.entity_id
_entity_poly.type
_entity_poly.pdbx_seq_one_letter_code
_entity_poly.pdbx_strand_id
1 'polypeptide(L)'
;MEVSKKDKAGKMSVERVYQKKTQLEHILLRPDTYIGSVEPLTQQMWVFDEEVGMNQREITYVPGLYKIFDEILVNAADNKQRDKNMTAIKITIDPDSNTISIWNNGKGIPVVEHKDEKMYVPALIFGHLLTSSNYDDEQKKVTGGRNGYGAKLCNIFSTKFTVETACKEYRHSFKQTWQNNMTKTSDPKIKFFDGEDFTSVTFQPDLSKFKMEKLDKDIVALLTRRAYDVAGSCKGVKVMLNGKKVPVTGFRSYVDLYVKDKLDETGVALKVVNEMVNDRWEVCLTLSEKGFQQISFVNSIATTKGGRHIDYVVDQIVAKLIEVVKKKNKAGVSVKPFQVKNHIWVFVNALIENPSFDSQTKENMTLQTKNFGSRCPLSEKFIRAATNCGIVESILNWVKFKAQTQLNKKCSSVKYSKIKGIPKLDDANDAGGKHSSECTLILTEGDSAKSLAVSGLGVLGRDRYGVFPLRGKILNVREATHKQIMENAEINNIIKIVGLQYKKSYDDSESLRSLRYGKIMIMTDQDQDGSHIKGLLINFFHHNWPSLLKHTFLEEFITPIVKATKNKQEMAFYSIPEFDEWKKQTENYKTWHIKYYKGLGTSTSKEAKEYFVDMERHRITFRYTGAEDDAAITLAFSKKKTDDRKEWLTNFMEDRRQRRMHGLPEQYLYGTHTRHLSYNDFINKELILFSNSDNERSIPSLVDGLKPGQRKVLFTCMKRNDKREVKVAQLAGSVAEMSAYHHGEQALMMTIVNLAQNFVGSNNLNILQPLGQFGTRINGGKDAASPRYIFTMLSPLAKLLFPVVDSNLLKFLFDDNQKVEPEWYIPIIPMVLVNGAEGIGTGWACKIPNYDVREIVNNLIRLLNHQEPLPMLPKYKNFKGVIHEVGQNQYLVSGEISVIDKNTIEITELPIRTWTQSYKESVLELMLQGTDKTPALINDYKEYHTDTTVKFLVRMSEEKLAQAEAAGLHKVFKLQSSLTCNSMVLFDHMGCLKRYDSVQDILREFFELRLHYYKLRKDWLEGSLGAEAAKLSNQARFVLEKIEGKVSIENKSKRELIRMLVQKGYESDPVAAWNKAQEKSAGGLVKHYSEDASDRPNFNYILSMPLWCLTKEKVEELLKQRDQKVDVSIPIMLSVLHFVRQNVEAMEREELSAGKAIKLVKGKVGKPKVKKLNLEETLPSPFGRRVEPPTQPIKADAAKKLNRKKKVISR
;
A
#
# COMPACT_ATOMS: atom_id res chain seq x y z
N MET A 1 -58.43 -29.70 -61.95
CA MET A 1 -57.95 -30.53 -63.08
C MET A 1 -57.47 -29.53 -64.12
N GLU A 2 -56.20 -29.41 -64.52
CA GLU A 2 -55.19 -30.42 -64.80
C GLU A 2 -53.86 -30.18 -64.06
N VAL A 3 -53.19 -31.27 -63.75
CA VAL A 3 -51.85 -31.35 -63.17
C VAL A 3 -50.84 -31.29 -64.32
N SER A 4 -50.09 -30.19 -64.48
CA SER A 4 -48.96 -30.16 -65.42
C SER A 4 -47.69 -30.67 -64.74
N LYS A 5 -47.08 -31.65 -65.40
CA LYS A 5 -45.91 -32.42 -64.98
C LYS A 5 -44.72 -31.52 -64.61
N LYS A 6 -44.08 -31.85 -63.48
CA LYS A 6 -42.69 -31.45 -63.17
C LYS A 6 -41.76 -32.11 -64.19
N ASP A 7 -41.21 -31.33 -65.10
CA ASP A 7 -40.09 -31.77 -65.93
C ASP A 7 -38.83 -31.93 -65.08
N LYS A 8 -38.20 -33.10 -65.23
CA LYS A 8 -36.87 -33.42 -64.72
C LYS A 8 -35.88 -32.42 -65.30
N ALA A 9 -35.09 -31.78 -64.45
CA ALA A 9 -33.95 -30.96 -64.84
C ALA A 9 -33.00 -31.75 -65.75
N GLY A 10 -33.09 -31.51 -67.06
CA GLY A 10 -32.11 -32.00 -68.02
C GLY A 10 -30.73 -31.44 -67.66
N LYS A 11 -29.69 -32.28 -67.73
CA LYS A 11 -28.29 -31.85 -67.63
C LYS A 11 -28.09 -30.67 -68.60
N MET A 12 -27.79 -29.49 -68.05
CA MET A 12 -27.43 -28.32 -68.85
C MET A 12 -26.23 -28.68 -69.73
N SER A 13 -26.25 -28.27 -71.00
CA SER A 13 -25.09 -28.48 -71.88
C SER A 13 -23.87 -27.75 -71.30
N VAL A 14 -22.66 -28.24 -71.63
CA VAL A 14 -21.40 -27.70 -71.09
C VAL A 14 -21.29 -26.19 -71.36
N GLU A 15 -21.77 -25.73 -72.52
CA GLU A 15 -21.77 -24.32 -72.94
C GLU A 15 -22.73 -23.46 -72.11
N ARG A 16 -23.80 -24.04 -71.54
CA ARG A 16 -24.71 -23.32 -70.64
C ARG A 16 -24.19 -23.27 -69.20
N VAL A 17 -23.36 -24.24 -68.79
CA VAL A 17 -22.75 -24.31 -67.46
C VAL A 17 -21.54 -23.38 -67.36
N TYR A 18 -20.65 -23.37 -68.36
CA TYR A 18 -19.43 -22.56 -68.38
C TYR A 18 -19.58 -21.38 -69.32
N GLN A 19 -19.90 -20.20 -68.77
CA GLN A 19 -20.13 -18.98 -69.54
C GLN A 19 -18.97 -18.00 -69.39
N LYS A 20 -18.49 -17.45 -70.50
CA LYS A 20 -17.59 -16.28 -70.51
C LYS A 20 -18.45 -15.02 -70.58
N LYS A 21 -18.20 -14.06 -69.69
CA LYS A 21 -18.85 -12.74 -69.68
C LYS A 21 -17.84 -11.66 -69.99
N THR A 22 -18.28 -10.60 -70.65
CA THR A 22 -17.49 -9.37 -70.76
C THR A 22 -17.40 -8.69 -69.39
N GLN A 23 -16.45 -7.77 -69.22
CA GLN A 23 -16.28 -7.06 -67.94
C GLN A 23 -17.53 -6.24 -67.57
N LEU A 24 -18.17 -5.60 -68.56
CA LEU A 24 -19.40 -4.83 -68.37
C LEU A 24 -20.58 -5.73 -67.98
N GLU A 25 -20.74 -6.88 -68.63
CA GLU A 25 -21.76 -7.88 -68.25
C GLU A 25 -21.52 -8.42 -66.84
N HIS A 26 -20.27 -8.66 -66.46
CA HIS A 26 -19.93 -9.12 -65.12
C HIS A 26 -20.27 -8.09 -64.04
N ILE A 27 -19.96 -6.81 -64.27
CA ILE A 27 -20.31 -5.71 -63.34
C ILE A 27 -21.83 -5.65 -63.11
N LEU A 28 -22.62 -5.77 -64.18
CA LEU A 28 -24.08 -5.76 -64.07
C LEU A 28 -24.65 -7.04 -63.44
N LEU A 29 -24.03 -8.20 -63.67
CA LEU A 29 -24.46 -9.48 -63.14
C LEU A 29 -24.08 -9.65 -61.65
N ARG A 30 -22.92 -9.11 -61.25
CA ARG A 30 -22.32 -9.26 -59.92
C ARG A 30 -21.88 -7.88 -59.38
N PRO A 31 -22.84 -6.98 -59.09
CA PRO A 31 -22.55 -5.61 -58.64
C PRO A 31 -21.80 -5.53 -57.30
N ASP A 32 -21.96 -6.53 -56.43
CA ASP A 32 -21.50 -6.52 -55.03
C ASP A 32 -20.00 -6.23 -54.89
N THR A 33 -19.17 -6.79 -55.76
CA THR A 33 -17.71 -6.59 -55.72
C THR A 33 -17.26 -5.22 -56.24
N TYR A 34 -18.14 -4.44 -56.88
CA TYR A 34 -17.82 -3.15 -57.51
C TYR A 34 -18.45 -1.96 -56.77
N ILE A 35 -19.75 -2.01 -56.51
CA ILE A 35 -20.49 -0.92 -55.86
C ILE A 35 -21.09 -1.34 -54.51
N GLY A 36 -20.96 -2.61 -54.13
CA GLY A 36 -21.67 -3.20 -52.99
C GLY A 36 -23.06 -3.73 -53.38
N SER A 37 -23.78 -4.25 -52.40
CA SER A 37 -25.10 -4.87 -52.60
C SER A 37 -26.10 -3.92 -53.26
N VAL A 38 -26.87 -4.45 -54.21
CA VAL A 38 -28.04 -3.79 -54.81
C VAL A 38 -29.35 -4.17 -54.10
N GLU A 39 -29.27 -4.99 -53.06
CA GLU A 39 -30.40 -5.33 -52.19
C GLU A 39 -30.63 -4.22 -51.16
N PRO A 40 -31.91 -3.90 -50.82
CA PRO A 40 -32.23 -3.03 -49.70
C PRO A 40 -31.65 -3.57 -48.38
N LEU A 41 -30.99 -2.70 -47.63
CA LEU A 41 -30.42 -3.00 -46.32
C LEU A 41 -31.00 -2.06 -45.27
N THR A 42 -31.54 -2.63 -44.19
CA THR A 42 -32.02 -1.88 -43.03
C THR A 42 -30.97 -1.87 -41.93
N GLN A 43 -30.52 -0.68 -41.52
CA GLN A 43 -29.58 -0.54 -40.41
C GLN A 43 -29.68 0.83 -39.73
N GLN A 44 -29.23 0.90 -38.48
CA GLN A 44 -29.08 2.15 -37.74
C GLN A 44 -27.91 2.98 -38.31
N MET A 45 -28.22 4.14 -38.91
CA MET A 45 -27.21 5.04 -39.47
C MET A 45 -27.41 6.47 -38.97
N TRP A 46 -26.32 7.22 -38.95
CA TRP A 46 -26.41 8.68 -38.95
C TRP A 46 -26.97 9.14 -40.29
N VAL A 47 -27.96 10.02 -40.26
CA VAL A 47 -28.52 10.71 -41.43
C VAL A 47 -28.74 12.18 -41.09
N PHE A 48 -29.15 12.95 -42.10
CA PHE A 48 -29.50 14.35 -41.92
C PHE A 48 -30.91 14.57 -42.46
N ASP A 49 -31.86 14.76 -41.55
CA ASP A 49 -33.23 15.15 -41.88
C ASP A 49 -33.36 16.67 -41.70
N GLU A 50 -33.95 17.41 -42.65
CA GLU A 50 -34.00 18.89 -42.59
C GLU A 50 -34.70 19.43 -41.32
N GLU A 51 -35.70 18.70 -40.81
CA GLU A 51 -36.48 19.10 -39.63
C GLU A 51 -35.77 18.78 -38.29
N VAL A 52 -34.96 17.72 -38.25
CA VAL A 52 -34.36 17.18 -37.01
C VAL A 52 -32.86 17.50 -36.92
N GLY A 53 -32.20 17.74 -38.05
CA GLY A 53 -30.75 17.84 -38.15
C GLY A 53 -30.06 16.48 -38.16
N MET A 54 -28.82 16.42 -37.67
CA MET A 54 -28.01 15.20 -37.65
C MET A 54 -28.51 14.25 -36.55
N ASN A 55 -29.08 13.11 -36.94
CA ASN A 55 -29.72 12.15 -36.05
C ASN A 55 -29.35 10.71 -36.42
N GLN A 56 -29.49 9.80 -35.45
CA GLN A 56 -29.26 8.38 -35.65
C GLN A 56 -30.61 7.66 -35.65
N ARG A 57 -30.98 7.07 -36.78
CA ARG A 57 -32.22 6.30 -36.92
C ARG A 57 -32.03 5.08 -37.81
N GLU A 58 -32.96 4.15 -37.70
CA GLU A 58 -33.05 3.04 -38.64
C GLU A 58 -33.50 3.58 -40.00
N ILE A 59 -32.75 3.23 -41.05
CA ILE A 59 -33.08 3.56 -42.44
C ILE A 59 -33.01 2.30 -43.29
N THR A 60 -33.80 2.26 -44.36
CA THR A 60 -33.67 1.25 -45.41
C THR A 60 -33.12 1.92 -46.67
N TYR A 61 -31.97 1.46 -47.14
CA TYR A 61 -31.30 2.05 -48.29
C TYR A 61 -30.59 0.99 -49.12
N VAL A 62 -30.21 1.33 -50.36
CA VAL A 62 -29.45 0.43 -51.23
C VAL A 62 -27.98 0.86 -51.26
N PRO A 63 -27.04 0.05 -50.72
CA PRO A 63 -25.62 0.40 -50.65
C PRO A 63 -25.00 0.75 -52.00
N GLY A 64 -25.34 0.01 -53.06
CA GLY A 64 -24.87 0.27 -54.43
C GLY A 64 -25.24 1.66 -54.94
N LEU A 65 -26.45 2.14 -54.66
CA LEU A 65 -26.92 3.47 -55.06
C LEU A 65 -26.16 4.58 -54.31
N TYR A 66 -26.02 4.43 -53.00
CA TYR A 66 -25.20 5.34 -52.20
C TYR A 66 -23.76 5.39 -52.71
N LYS A 67 -23.21 4.24 -53.12
CA LYS A 67 -21.82 4.15 -53.56
C LYS A 67 -21.56 4.85 -54.88
N ILE A 68 -22.44 4.73 -55.87
CA ILE A 68 -22.26 5.42 -57.16
C ILE A 68 -22.34 6.94 -57.02
N PHE A 69 -23.15 7.45 -56.08
CA PHE A 69 -23.15 8.87 -55.70
C PHE A 69 -21.83 9.27 -55.04
N ASP A 70 -21.40 8.50 -54.04
CA ASP A 70 -20.17 8.78 -53.29
C ASP A 70 -18.94 8.82 -54.21
N GLU A 71 -18.84 7.95 -55.22
CA GLU A 71 -17.72 7.96 -56.16
C GLU A 71 -17.65 9.25 -56.99
N ILE A 72 -18.78 9.82 -57.43
CA ILE A 72 -18.77 11.11 -58.14
C ILE A 72 -18.43 12.25 -57.18
N LEU A 73 -18.97 12.23 -55.98
CA LEU A 73 -18.72 13.26 -54.97
C LEU A 73 -17.26 13.27 -54.49
N VAL A 74 -16.65 12.09 -54.30
CA VAL A 74 -15.24 11.96 -53.97
C VAL A 74 -14.36 12.46 -55.11
N ASN A 75 -14.72 12.21 -56.38
CA ASN A 75 -13.98 12.78 -57.51
C ASN A 75 -14.01 14.32 -57.52
N ALA A 76 -15.16 14.92 -57.19
CA ALA A 76 -15.27 16.37 -57.04
C ALA A 76 -14.42 16.89 -55.87
N ALA A 77 -14.40 16.19 -54.73
CA ALA A 77 -13.56 16.53 -53.58
C ALA A 77 -12.05 16.36 -53.87
N ASP A 78 -11.67 15.33 -54.64
CA ASP A 78 -10.30 15.07 -55.09
C ASP A 78 -9.76 16.22 -55.95
N ASN A 79 -10.64 16.95 -56.65
CA ASN A 79 -10.22 18.09 -57.44
C ASN A 79 -9.65 19.22 -56.56
N LYS A 80 -10.01 19.32 -55.27
CA LYS A 80 -9.35 20.24 -54.33
C LYS A 80 -7.86 19.94 -54.13
N GLN A 81 -7.49 18.66 -54.20
CA GLN A 81 -6.10 18.24 -54.06
C GLN A 81 -5.32 18.46 -55.34
N ARG A 82 -5.98 18.36 -56.51
CA ARG A 82 -5.40 18.64 -57.83
C ARG A 82 -5.26 20.14 -58.09
N ASP A 83 -6.27 20.90 -57.71
CA ASP A 83 -6.33 22.36 -57.82
C ASP A 83 -6.68 22.99 -56.47
N LYS A 84 -5.66 23.60 -55.85
CA LYS A 84 -5.80 24.31 -54.58
C LYS A 84 -6.77 25.50 -54.67
N ASN A 85 -7.05 26.02 -55.87
CA ASN A 85 -7.95 27.15 -56.09
C ASN A 85 -9.43 26.75 -56.18
N MET A 86 -9.77 25.45 -56.15
CA MET A 86 -11.16 25.02 -56.07
C MET A 86 -11.81 25.54 -54.77
N THR A 87 -12.98 26.16 -54.89
CA THR A 87 -13.66 26.82 -53.76
C THR A 87 -15.11 26.38 -53.55
N ALA A 88 -15.73 25.67 -54.50
CA ALA A 88 -17.14 25.32 -54.42
C ALA A 88 -17.46 23.95 -55.01
N ILE A 89 -18.34 23.22 -54.32
CA ILE A 89 -19.04 22.03 -54.81
C ILE A 89 -20.54 22.29 -54.69
N LYS A 90 -21.31 22.01 -55.74
CA LYS A 90 -22.77 22.12 -55.75
C LYS A 90 -23.36 20.74 -56.02
N ILE A 91 -24.27 20.32 -55.16
CA ILE A 91 -24.95 19.04 -55.22
C ILE A 91 -26.44 19.33 -55.39
N THR A 92 -27.05 18.74 -56.42
CA THR A 92 -28.49 18.80 -56.64
C THR A 92 -29.02 17.38 -56.62
N ILE A 93 -29.99 17.12 -55.75
CA ILE A 93 -30.72 15.86 -55.63
C ILE A 93 -32.18 16.20 -55.87
N ASP A 94 -32.71 15.73 -56.99
CA ASP A 94 -34.10 15.92 -57.39
C ASP A 94 -34.84 14.57 -57.39
N PRO A 95 -35.62 14.28 -56.33
CA PRO A 95 -36.38 13.04 -56.23
C PRO A 95 -37.50 12.93 -57.27
N ASP A 96 -38.05 14.04 -57.77
CA ASP A 96 -39.18 14.01 -58.70
C ASP A 96 -38.74 13.54 -60.09
N SER A 97 -37.57 13.99 -60.54
CA SER A 97 -36.97 13.53 -61.80
C SER A 97 -35.94 12.41 -61.63
N ASN A 98 -35.74 11.90 -60.40
CA ASN A 98 -34.70 10.94 -60.02
C ASN A 98 -33.30 11.33 -60.53
N THR A 99 -33.00 12.63 -60.55
CA THR A 99 -31.77 13.17 -61.14
C THR A 99 -30.83 13.66 -60.05
N ILE A 100 -29.56 13.30 -60.15
CA ILE A 100 -28.51 13.78 -59.25
C ILE A 100 -27.44 14.50 -60.07
N SER A 101 -27.06 15.71 -59.66
CA SER A 101 -26.02 16.51 -60.29
C SER A 101 -24.97 16.96 -59.28
N ILE A 102 -23.70 16.74 -59.59
CA ILE A 102 -22.56 17.18 -58.80
C ILE A 102 -21.69 18.05 -59.69
N TRP A 103 -21.50 19.30 -59.26
CA TRP A 103 -20.70 20.30 -59.95
C TRP A 103 -19.58 20.79 -59.04
N ASN A 104 -18.39 21.01 -59.59
CA ASN A 104 -17.29 21.67 -58.90
C ASN A 104 -16.61 22.68 -59.82
N ASN A 105 -16.10 23.76 -59.22
CA ASN A 105 -15.16 24.66 -59.91
C ASN A 105 -13.72 24.17 -59.77
N GLY A 106 -12.76 25.01 -60.15
CA GLY A 106 -11.36 24.66 -60.21
C GLY A 106 -11.04 23.92 -61.50
N LYS A 107 -9.77 23.56 -61.69
CA LYS A 107 -9.25 23.02 -62.95
C LYS A 107 -10.17 21.94 -63.53
N GLY A 108 -10.62 22.18 -64.77
CA GLY A 108 -11.51 21.29 -65.49
C GLY A 108 -10.76 20.10 -66.10
N ILE A 109 -11.49 19.16 -66.67
CA ILE A 109 -10.88 18.04 -67.40
C ILE A 109 -10.35 18.57 -68.75
N PRO A 110 -9.11 18.22 -69.16
CA PRO A 110 -8.56 18.58 -70.46
C PRO A 110 -9.50 18.23 -71.62
N VAL A 111 -9.94 19.22 -72.40
CA VAL A 111 -10.79 19.00 -73.58
C VAL A 111 -9.89 18.93 -74.82
N VAL A 112 -9.20 17.79 -74.94
CA VAL A 112 -8.27 17.49 -76.03
C VAL A 112 -8.36 16.00 -76.38
N GLU A 113 -8.03 15.63 -77.62
CA GLU A 113 -7.93 14.23 -78.02
C GLU A 113 -6.70 13.57 -77.40
N HIS A 114 -6.91 12.38 -76.83
CA HIS A 114 -5.83 11.52 -76.35
C HIS A 114 -5.06 10.93 -77.54
N LYS A 115 -3.74 11.09 -77.55
CA LYS A 115 -2.90 10.71 -78.70
C LYS A 115 -2.99 9.23 -79.06
N ASP A 116 -3.05 8.35 -78.08
CA ASP A 116 -3.09 6.89 -78.29
C ASP A 116 -4.52 6.36 -78.49
N GLU A 117 -5.44 6.69 -77.58
CA GLU A 117 -6.83 6.21 -77.60
C GLU A 117 -7.74 6.88 -78.65
N LYS A 118 -7.26 7.90 -79.37
CA LYS A 118 -7.98 8.60 -80.46
C LYS A 118 -9.40 9.08 -80.10
N MET A 119 -9.57 9.54 -78.87
CA MET A 119 -10.81 10.17 -78.41
C MET A 119 -10.54 11.26 -77.37
N TYR A 120 -11.52 12.15 -77.17
CA TYR A 120 -11.42 13.21 -76.16
C TYR A 120 -11.22 12.62 -74.75
N VAL A 121 -10.31 13.22 -73.98
CA VAL A 121 -10.00 12.77 -72.60
C VAL A 121 -11.25 12.63 -71.71
N PRO A 122 -12.25 13.55 -71.72
CA PRO A 122 -13.48 13.36 -70.96
C PRO A 122 -14.30 12.15 -71.43
N ALA A 123 -14.32 11.85 -72.73
CA ALA A 123 -15.00 10.67 -73.26
C ALA A 123 -14.30 9.37 -72.78
N LEU A 124 -12.97 9.37 -72.78
CA LEU A 124 -12.15 8.25 -72.32
C LEU A 124 -12.38 7.94 -70.83
N ILE A 125 -12.21 8.93 -69.96
CA ILE A 125 -12.17 8.68 -68.50
C ILE A 125 -13.55 8.45 -67.85
N PHE A 126 -14.63 8.77 -68.57
CA PHE A 126 -16.02 8.55 -68.12
C PHE A 126 -16.78 7.47 -68.91
N GLY A 127 -16.32 7.13 -70.12
CA GLY A 127 -16.95 6.13 -70.98
C GLY A 127 -16.24 4.78 -71.06
N HIS A 128 -14.97 4.69 -70.63
CA HIS A 128 -14.18 3.46 -70.71
C HIS A 128 -13.71 3.00 -69.33
N LEU A 129 -13.91 1.71 -69.03
CA LEU A 129 -13.41 1.08 -67.79
C LEU A 129 -11.88 1.12 -67.76
N LEU A 130 -11.29 0.98 -66.55
CA LEU A 130 -9.84 0.93 -66.35
C LEU A 130 -9.09 2.18 -66.83
N THR A 131 -9.71 3.36 -66.64
CA THR A 131 -9.10 4.65 -66.95
C THR A 131 -8.95 5.48 -65.67
N SER A 132 -7.75 5.99 -65.42
CA SER A 132 -7.42 6.74 -64.19
C SER A 132 -6.18 7.60 -64.40
N SER A 133 -6.13 8.76 -63.76
CA SER A 133 -4.89 9.56 -63.62
C SER A 133 -3.98 9.05 -62.49
N ASN A 134 -4.39 8.00 -61.77
CA ASN A 134 -3.79 7.54 -60.52
C ASN A 134 -3.20 6.13 -60.60
N TYR A 135 -2.76 5.68 -61.79
CA TYR A 135 -2.08 4.38 -61.95
C TYR A 135 -0.58 4.40 -61.66
N ASP A 136 0.05 5.57 -61.74
CA ASP A 136 1.42 5.76 -61.29
C ASP A 136 1.44 5.88 -59.76
N ASP A 137 1.73 4.74 -59.10
CA ASP A 137 1.86 4.62 -57.64
C ASP A 137 3.23 5.14 -57.11
N GLU A 138 4.20 5.47 -58.00
CA GLU A 138 5.45 6.13 -57.58
C GLU A 138 5.18 7.57 -57.13
N GLN A 139 4.14 8.19 -57.70
CA GLN A 139 3.60 9.46 -57.22
C GLN A 139 2.75 9.24 -55.97
N LYS A 140 3.19 9.81 -54.85
CA LYS A 140 2.47 9.77 -53.57
C LYS A 140 1.29 10.72 -53.59
N LYS A 141 0.08 10.21 -53.86
CA LYS A 141 -1.15 11.01 -53.99
C LYS A 141 -2.03 10.87 -52.74
N VAL A 142 -2.72 11.94 -52.38
CA VAL A 142 -3.71 11.99 -51.27
C VAL A 142 -5.15 12.08 -51.80
N THR A 143 -5.41 11.43 -52.94
CA THR A 143 -6.73 11.36 -53.59
C THR A 143 -7.47 10.09 -53.17
N GLY A 144 -8.80 10.09 -53.26
CA GLY A 144 -9.67 8.94 -53.00
C GLY A 144 -9.86 8.00 -54.20
N GLY A 145 -9.66 8.49 -55.43
CA GLY A 145 -9.64 7.66 -56.65
C GLY A 145 -8.34 6.86 -56.78
N ARG A 146 -8.43 5.54 -56.98
CA ARG A 146 -7.25 4.66 -57.18
C ARG A 146 -7.42 3.73 -58.38
N ASN A 147 -8.50 2.95 -58.38
CA ASN A 147 -8.64 1.79 -59.26
C ASN A 147 -9.17 2.11 -60.68
N GLY A 148 -9.58 3.36 -60.95
CA GLY A 148 -10.08 3.76 -62.27
C GLY A 148 -11.48 3.26 -62.63
N TYR A 149 -12.32 2.95 -61.63
CA TYR A 149 -13.69 2.44 -61.82
C TYR A 149 -14.79 3.46 -61.51
N GLY A 150 -14.64 4.28 -60.47
CA GLY A 150 -15.74 5.02 -59.82
C GLY A 150 -16.74 5.72 -60.74
N ALA A 151 -16.26 6.63 -61.58
CA ALA A 151 -17.13 7.39 -62.49
C ALA A 151 -17.85 6.51 -63.53
N LYS A 152 -17.18 5.44 -64.00
CA LYS A 152 -17.76 4.47 -64.93
C LYS A 152 -18.79 3.58 -64.26
N LEU A 153 -18.58 3.20 -63.00
CA LEU A 153 -19.58 2.45 -62.25
C LEU A 153 -20.86 3.26 -62.10
N CYS A 154 -20.75 4.57 -61.83
CA CYS A 154 -21.92 5.46 -61.85
C CYS A 154 -22.61 5.49 -63.23
N ASN A 155 -21.84 5.61 -64.31
CA ASN A 155 -22.37 5.56 -65.69
C ASN A 155 -23.07 4.22 -66.01
N ILE A 156 -22.44 3.08 -65.68
CA ILE A 156 -22.99 1.73 -65.89
C ILE A 156 -24.30 1.53 -65.11
N PHE A 157 -24.43 2.08 -63.91
CA PHE A 157 -25.66 1.98 -63.10
C PHE A 157 -26.62 3.15 -63.30
N SER A 158 -26.50 3.88 -64.41
CA SER A 158 -27.40 4.99 -64.77
C SER A 158 -28.14 4.72 -66.09
N THR A 159 -29.40 5.14 -66.15
CA THR A 159 -30.19 5.18 -67.40
C THR A 159 -29.70 6.30 -68.31
N LYS A 160 -29.25 7.41 -67.71
CA LYS A 160 -28.68 8.58 -68.37
C LYS A 160 -27.53 9.15 -67.55
N PHE A 161 -26.39 9.42 -68.18
CA PHE A 161 -25.19 9.98 -67.53
C PHE A 161 -24.60 11.06 -68.44
N THR A 162 -24.55 12.30 -67.98
CA THR A 162 -24.09 13.46 -68.73
C THR A 162 -22.89 14.09 -68.03
N VAL A 163 -21.82 14.32 -68.81
CA VAL A 163 -20.62 15.04 -68.35
C VAL A 163 -20.54 16.35 -69.08
N GLU A 164 -20.40 17.44 -68.33
CA GLU A 164 -20.16 18.79 -68.82
C GLU A 164 -18.88 19.33 -68.17
N THR A 165 -17.89 19.71 -68.95
CA THR A 165 -16.63 20.24 -68.41
C THR A 165 -16.12 21.36 -69.30
N ALA A 166 -15.45 22.34 -68.70
CA ALA A 166 -14.82 23.42 -69.40
C ALA A 166 -13.38 23.60 -68.91
N CYS A 167 -12.45 23.78 -69.85
CA CYS A 167 -11.04 23.91 -69.54
C CYS A 167 -10.42 25.10 -70.29
N LYS A 168 -10.05 26.12 -69.53
CA LYS A 168 -9.46 27.39 -69.94
C LYS A 168 -8.08 27.20 -70.57
N GLU A 169 -7.32 26.21 -70.11
CA GLU A 169 -6.02 25.84 -70.70
C GLU A 169 -6.17 25.41 -72.17
N TYR A 170 -7.22 24.64 -72.49
CA TYR A 170 -7.49 24.14 -73.84
C TYR A 170 -8.51 24.99 -74.61
N ARG A 171 -9.11 26.02 -73.99
CA ARG A 171 -10.13 26.93 -74.56
C ARG A 171 -11.37 26.24 -75.14
N HIS A 172 -11.72 25.07 -74.62
CA HIS A 172 -12.87 24.31 -75.07
C HIS A 172 -13.74 23.85 -73.89
N SER A 173 -15.03 23.77 -74.15
CA SER A 173 -16.03 23.11 -73.32
C SER A 173 -16.50 21.84 -74.02
N PHE A 174 -16.87 20.84 -73.21
CA PHE A 174 -17.27 19.51 -73.63
C PHE A 174 -18.58 19.15 -72.97
N LYS A 175 -19.51 18.58 -73.76
CA LYS A 175 -20.72 17.92 -73.26
C LYS A 175 -20.97 16.61 -73.98
N GLN A 176 -21.07 15.51 -73.24
CA GLN A 176 -21.43 14.20 -73.79
C GLN A 176 -22.40 13.48 -72.86
N THR A 177 -23.32 12.70 -73.43
CA THR A 177 -24.32 11.93 -72.68
C THR A 177 -24.26 10.45 -73.08
N TRP A 178 -24.15 9.59 -72.08
CA TRP A 178 -24.30 8.15 -72.17
C TRP A 178 -25.71 7.75 -71.72
N GLN A 179 -26.22 6.69 -72.34
CA GLN A 179 -27.54 6.12 -72.07
C GLN A 179 -27.46 4.60 -71.96
N ASN A 180 -28.45 4.00 -71.31
CA ASN A 180 -28.62 2.55 -71.18
C ASN A 180 -27.37 1.87 -70.62
N ASN A 181 -26.99 2.20 -69.38
CA ASN A 181 -25.90 1.52 -68.67
C ASN A 181 -24.55 1.60 -69.40
N MET A 182 -24.22 2.78 -69.96
CA MET A 182 -22.99 3.05 -70.73
C MET A 182 -22.90 2.36 -72.11
N THR A 183 -23.97 1.71 -72.60
CA THR A 183 -23.95 0.99 -73.89
C THR A 183 -24.21 1.88 -75.10
N LYS A 184 -24.89 3.03 -74.91
CA LYS A 184 -25.12 4.03 -75.96
C LYS A 184 -24.47 5.35 -75.55
N THR A 185 -23.89 6.08 -76.51
CA THR A 185 -23.30 7.40 -76.28
C THR A 185 -23.69 8.37 -77.40
N SER A 186 -23.88 9.64 -77.05
CA SER A 186 -24.02 10.72 -78.03
C SER A 186 -22.65 11.17 -78.54
N ASP A 187 -22.61 11.84 -79.69
CA ASP A 187 -21.39 12.53 -80.11
C ASP A 187 -21.00 13.63 -79.10
N PRO A 188 -19.68 13.84 -78.86
CA PRO A 188 -19.21 14.87 -77.96
C PRO A 188 -19.45 16.26 -78.56
N LYS A 189 -20.17 17.13 -77.83
CA LYS A 189 -20.39 18.51 -78.23
C LYS A 189 -19.25 19.38 -77.71
N ILE A 190 -18.38 19.81 -78.62
CA ILE A 190 -17.24 20.69 -78.33
C ILE A 190 -17.60 22.13 -78.73
N LYS A 191 -17.36 23.09 -77.84
CA LYS A 191 -17.53 24.53 -78.12
C LYS A 191 -16.35 25.33 -77.59
N PHE A 192 -16.00 26.43 -78.25
CA PHE A 192 -15.05 27.40 -77.72
C PHE A 192 -15.50 27.90 -76.33
N PHE A 193 -14.53 28.12 -75.44
CA PHE A 193 -14.78 28.51 -74.06
C PHE A 193 -13.72 29.48 -73.53
N ASP A 194 -14.15 30.60 -72.95
CA ASP A 194 -13.31 31.67 -72.38
C ASP A 194 -13.62 32.00 -70.91
N GLY A 195 -14.53 31.25 -70.28
CA GLY A 195 -14.93 31.43 -68.88
C GLY A 195 -14.03 30.71 -67.88
N GLU A 196 -14.59 30.45 -66.69
CA GLU A 196 -13.91 29.77 -65.60
C GLU A 196 -14.12 28.24 -65.62
N ASP A 197 -13.08 27.50 -65.27
CA ASP A 197 -13.08 26.04 -65.30
C ASP A 197 -14.15 25.44 -64.37
N PHE A 198 -14.80 24.39 -64.87
CA PHE A 198 -15.71 23.58 -64.08
C PHE A 198 -15.83 22.16 -64.61
N THR A 199 -16.35 21.27 -63.76
CA THR A 199 -16.82 19.95 -64.15
C THR A 199 -18.16 19.69 -63.48
N SER A 200 -19.10 19.14 -64.25
CA SER A 200 -20.44 18.78 -63.83
C SER A 200 -20.75 17.38 -64.32
N VAL A 201 -21.15 16.52 -63.39
CA VAL A 201 -21.63 15.17 -63.68
C VAL A 201 -23.08 15.10 -63.24
N THR A 202 -23.97 14.83 -64.19
CA THR A 202 -25.40 14.68 -63.96
C THR A 202 -25.82 13.27 -64.35
N PHE A 203 -26.46 12.54 -63.46
CA PHE A 203 -26.84 11.16 -63.70
C PHE A 203 -28.24 10.84 -63.16
N GLN A 204 -28.92 9.94 -63.85
CA GLN A 204 -30.20 9.35 -63.47
C GLN A 204 -29.95 7.87 -63.18
N PRO A 205 -29.93 7.45 -61.89
CA PRO A 205 -29.70 6.06 -61.53
C PRO A 205 -30.72 5.14 -62.20
N ASP A 206 -30.27 3.96 -62.61
CA ASP A 206 -31.15 2.90 -63.08
C ASP A 206 -31.80 2.21 -61.87
N LEU A 207 -32.83 2.85 -61.32
CA LEU A 207 -33.49 2.42 -60.09
C LEU A 207 -34.04 0.98 -60.16
N SER A 208 -34.37 0.50 -61.36
CA SER A 208 -34.80 -0.89 -61.58
C SER A 208 -33.73 -1.90 -61.14
N LYS A 209 -32.44 -1.60 -61.40
CA LYS A 209 -31.30 -2.42 -60.97
C LYS A 209 -31.04 -2.37 -59.47
N PHE A 210 -31.54 -1.33 -58.81
CA PHE A 210 -31.49 -1.15 -57.36
C PHE A 210 -32.78 -1.59 -56.66
N LYS A 211 -33.76 -2.16 -57.39
CA LYS A 211 -35.07 -2.56 -56.85
C LYS A 211 -35.83 -1.38 -56.21
N MET A 212 -35.70 -0.19 -56.80
CA MET A 212 -36.34 1.05 -56.36
C MET A 212 -37.20 1.63 -57.48
N GLU A 213 -38.23 2.38 -57.12
CA GLU A 213 -39.07 3.13 -58.08
C GLU A 213 -38.75 4.63 -58.10
N LYS A 214 -38.33 5.18 -56.95
CA LYS A 214 -37.96 6.58 -56.77
C LYS A 214 -36.85 6.71 -55.74
N LEU A 215 -36.19 7.87 -55.70
CA LEU A 215 -35.31 8.26 -54.59
C LEU A 215 -36.17 8.54 -53.34
N ASP A 216 -36.34 7.54 -52.48
CA ASP A 216 -37.13 7.68 -51.25
C ASP A 216 -36.47 8.61 -50.20
N LYS A 217 -37.20 8.89 -49.12
CA LYS A 217 -36.74 9.80 -48.07
C LYS A 217 -35.48 9.30 -47.35
N ASP A 218 -35.30 7.99 -47.22
CA ASP A 218 -34.18 7.40 -46.49
C ASP A 218 -32.88 7.54 -47.27
N ILE A 219 -32.89 7.23 -48.57
CA ILE A 219 -31.71 7.45 -49.41
C ILE A 219 -31.41 8.94 -49.53
N VAL A 220 -32.42 9.82 -49.69
CA VAL A 220 -32.20 11.27 -49.79
C VAL A 220 -31.57 11.82 -48.51
N ALA A 221 -32.02 11.41 -47.33
CA ALA A 221 -31.43 11.81 -46.05
C ALA A 221 -29.97 11.34 -45.91
N LEU A 222 -29.65 10.15 -46.42
CA LEU A 222 -28.30 9.61 -46.43
C LEU A 222 -27.36 10.35 -47.39
N LEU A 223 -27.81 10.66 -48.61
CA LEU A 223 -27.07 11.46 -49.59
C LEU A 223 -26.87 12.90 -49.09
N THR A 224 -27.90 13.45 -48.45
CA THR A 224 -27.85 14.77 -47.79
C THR A 224 -26.78 14.80 -46.70
N ARG A 225 -26.77 13.82 -45.78
CA ARG A 225 -25.69 13.70 -44.79
C ARG A 225 -24.32 13.65 -45.46
N ARG A 226 -24.19 12.91 -46.56
CA ARG A 226 -22.91 12.78 -47.26
C ARG A 226 -22.42 14.10 -47.89
N ALA A 227 -23.32 15.00 -48.26
CA ALA A 227 -22.97 16.38 -48.62
C ALA A 227 -22.38 17.16 -47.44
N TYR A 228 -22.95 17.01 -46.23
CA TYR A 228 -22.41 17.59 -45.00
C TYR A 228 -21.05 16.99 -44.64
N ASP A 229 -20.87 15.68 -44.82
CA ASP A 229 -19.59 15.00 -44.60
C ASP A 229 -18.47 15.64 -45.43
N VAL A 230 -18.71 15.92 -46.72
CA VAL A 230 -17.72 16.60 -47.58
C VAL A 230 -17.48 18.04 -47.18
N ALA A 231 -18.52 18.76 -46.75
CA ALA A 231 -18.36 20.12 -46.23
C ALA A 231 -17.45 20.16 -44.99
N GLY A 232 -17.49 19.11 -44.16
CA GLY A 232 -16.62 18.95 -43.00
C GLY A 232 -15.22 18.44 -43.34
N SER A 233 -15.10 17.47 -44.25
CA SER A 233 -13.83 16.78 -44.55
C SER A 233 -12.95 17.52 -45.56
N CYS A 234 -13.53 18.27 -46.49
CA CYS A 234 -12.83 18.95 -47.58
C CYS A 234 -12.52 20.41 -47.22
N LYS A 235 -11.30 20.67 -46.73
CA LYS A 235 -10.88 21.99 -46.25
C LYS A 235 -10.92 23.06 -47.34
N GLY A 236 -11.57 24.19 -47.05
CA GLY A 236 -11.58 25.37 -47.91
C GLY A 236 -12.57 25.31 -49.09
N VAL A 237 -13.54 24.40 -49.05
CA VAL A 237 -14.58 24.25 -50.09
C VAL A 237 -15.95 24.57 -49.51
N LYS A 238 -16.72 25.41 -50.20
CA LYS A 238 -18.12 25.72 -49.87
C LYS A 238 -19.02 24.70 -50.57
N VAL A 239 -19.76 23.91 -49.79
CA VAL A 239 -20.74 22.96 -50.34
C VAL A 239 -22.12 23.60 -50.38
N MET A 240 -22.79 23.50 -51.52
CA MET A 240 -24.19 23.87 -51.70
C MET A 240 -25.00 22.61 -51.99
N LEU A 241 -26.15 22.45 -51.34
CA LEU A 241 -27.09 21.38 -51.56
C LEU A 241 -28.44 21.98 -51.98
N ASN A 242 -28.96 21.59 -53.14
CA ASN A 242 -30.23 22.09 -53.71
C ASN A 242 -30.34 23.63 -53.67
N GLY A 243 -29.25 24.32 -54.03
CA GLY A 243 -29.16 25.79 -54.05
C GLY A 243 -28.92 26.45 -52.68
N LYS A 244 -29.00 25.72 -51.56
CA LYS A 244 -28.74 26.24 -50.22
C LYS A 244 -27.31 25.94 -49.77
N LYS A 245 -26.67 26.88 -49.07
CA LYS A 245 -25.32 26.68 -48.52
C LYS A 245 -25.38 25.78 -47.27
N VAL A 246 -24.54 24.74 -47.23
CA VAL A 246 -24.40 23.89 -46.05
C VAL A 246 -23.72 24.67 -44.91
N PRO A 247 -24.29 24.74 -43.68
CA PRO A 247 -23.79 25.56 -42.58
C PRO A 247 -22.60 24.93 -41.84
N VAL A 248 -21.62 24.38 -42.57
CA VAL A 248 -20.39 23.79 -42.03
C VAL A 248 -19.21 24.62 -42.52
N THR A 249 -18.40 25.13 -41.59
CA THR A 249 -17.23 25.98 -41.89
C THR A 249 -15.90 25.24 -41.78
N GLY A 250 -15.92 24.00 -41.30
CA GLY A 250 -14.77 23.09 -41.19
C GLY A 250 -15.09 21.87 -40.32
N PHE A 251 -14.09 21.00 -40.12
CA PHE A 251 -14.29 19.72 -39.46
C PHE A 251 -14.81 19.85 -38.01
N ARG A 252 -14.31 20.81 -37.22
CA ARG A 252 -14.84 21.07 -35.87
C ARG A 252 -16.33 21.40 -35.87
N SER A 253 -16.78 22.28 -36.76
CA SER A 253 -18.21 22.66 -36.87
C SER A 253 -19.09 21.51 -37.36
N TYR A 254 -18.53 20.60 -38.15
CA TYR A 254 -19.19 19.35 -38.53
C TYR A 254 -19.37 18.43 -37.32
N VAL A 255 -18.36 18.28 -36.46
CA VAL A 255 -18.47 17.51 -35.21
C VAL A 255 -19.54 18.07 -34.28
N ASP A 256 -19.72 19.39 -34.25
CA ASP A 256 -20.79 20.01 -33.44
C ASP A 256 -22.19 19.55 -33.85
N LEU A 257 -22.42 19.17 -35.11
CA LEU A 257 -23.72 18.61 -35.52
C LEU A 257 -24.08 17.32 -34.76
N TYR A 258 -23.09 16.56 -34.29
CA TYR A 258 -23.29 15.30 -33.58
C TYR A 258 -23.43 15.45 -32.06
N VAL A 259 -22.88 16.54 -31.50
CA VAL A 259 -22.65 16.69 -30.06
C VAL A 259 -23.42 17.86 -29.47
N LYS A 260 -23.78 18.87 -30.27
CA LYS A 260 -24.55 20.03 -29.83
C LYS A 260 -25.85 19.55 -29.18
N ASP A 261 -26.15 20.12 -28.02
CA ASP A 261 -27.32 19.83 -27.19
C ASP A 261 -27.37 18.43 -26.54
N LYS A 262 -26.28 17.64 -26.60
CA LYS A 262 -26.16 16.40 -25.82
C LYS A 262 -25.56 16.65 -24.44
N LEU A 263 -26.25 16.12 -23.44
CA LEU A 263 -25.82 16.10 -22.06
C LEU A 263 -25.20 14.73 -21.75
N ASP A 264 -24.27 14.71 -20.79
CA ASP A 264 -23.80 13.49 -20.17
C ASP A 264 -24.82 12.93 -19.16
N GLU A 265 -24.55 11.75 -18.60
CA GLU A 265 -25.35 11.10 -17.54
C GLU A 265 -25.63 12.00 -16.31
N THR A 266 -24.88 13.09 -16.13
CA THR A 266 -25.04 14.05 -15.03
C THR A 266 -25.75 15.34 -15.43
N GLY A 267 -26.25 15.42 -16.67
CA GLY A 267 -26.94 16.59 -17.19
C GLY A 267 -26.01 17.71 -17.67
N VAL A 268 -24.71 17.44 -17.86
CA VAL A 268 -23.72 18.43 -18.30
C VAL A 268 -23.45 18.30 -19.80
N ALA A 269 -23.41 19.41 -20.53
CA ALA A 269 -23.13 19.39 -21.96
C ALA A 269 -21.78 18.73 -22.29
N LEU A 270 -21.78 17.83 -23.29
CA LEU A 270 -20.58 17.11 -23.72
C LEU A 270 -19.49 18.06 -24.21
N LYS A 271 -18.29 17.93 -23.64
CA LYS A 271 -17.13 18.76 -24.01
C LYS A 271 -16.32 18.08 -25.11
N VAL A 272 -16.29 18.69 -26.29
CA VAL A 272 -15.44 18.23 -27.39
C VAL A 272 -14.06 18.87 -27.30
N VAL A 273 -13.03 18.03 -27.28
CA VAL A 273 -11.63 18.40 -27.39
C VAL A 273 -11.23 18.32 -28.85
N ASN A 274 -10.57 19.34 -29.40
CA ASN A 274 -10.10 19.34 -30.78
C ASN A 274 -8.62 19.69 -30.91
N GLU A 275 -7.97 19.12 -31.91
CA GLU A 275 -6.61 19.45 -32.30
C GLU A 275 -6.43 19.29 -33.81
N MET A 276 -5.96 20.35 -34.46
CA MET A 276 -5.36 20.28 -35.78
C MET A 276 -3.89 19.93 -35.58
N VAL A 277 -3.56 18.65 -35.75
CA VAL A 277 -2.22 18.13 -35.42
C VAL A 277 -1.20 18.59 -36.46
N ASN A 278 -1.60 18.60 -37.73
CA ASN A 278 -0.87 19.18 -38.86
C ASN A 278 -1.83 19.33 -40.06
N ASP A 279 -1.32 19.73 -41.22
CA ASP A 279 -2.12 19.93 -42.45
C ASP A 279 -2.86 18.68 -42.94
N ARG A 280 -2.45 17.49 -42.49
CA ARG A 280 -3.02 16.20 -42.90
C ARG A 280 -3.85 15.50 -41.82
N TRP A 281 -3.88 16.00 -40.58
CA TRP A 281 -4.57 15.34 -39.47
C TRP A 281 -5.33 16.33 -38.59
N GLU A 282 -6.62 16.11 -38.46
CA GLU A 282 -7.49 16.82 -37.51
C GLU A 282 -8.26 15.80 -36.67
N VAL A 283 -8.16 15.92 -35.35
CA VAL A 283 -8.73 14.96 -34.39
C VAL A 283 -9.65 15.69 -33.42
N CYS A 284 -10.87 15.20 -33.25
CA CYS A 284 -11.75 15.59 -32.16
C CYS A 284 -12.09 14.39 -31.26
N LEU A 285 -12.28 14.65 -29.97
CA LEU A 285 -12.54 13.64 -28.95
C LEU A 285 -13.61 14.15 -27.99
N THR A 286 -14.58 13.29 -27.66
CA THR A 286 -15.57 13.55 -26.60
C THR A 286 -15.88 12.25 -25.85
N LEU A 287 -16.60 12.37 -24.73
CA LEU A 287 -17.12 11.26 -23.96
C LEU A 287 -18.16 10.49 -24.79
N SER A 288 -18.12 9.16 -24.72
CA SER A 288 -19.17 8.28 -25.24
C SER A 288 -19.92 7.59 -24.11
N GLU A 289 -21.25 7.53 -24.25
CA GLU A 289 -22.15 6.81 -23.35
C GLU A 289 -22.60 5.45 -23.91
N LYS A 290 -22.45 5.23 -25.23
CA LYS A 290 -22.96 4.05 -25.95
C LYS A 290 -21.85 3.09 -26.39
N GLY A 291 -20.76 3.01 -25.64
CA GLY A 291 -19.57 2.25 -26.05
C GLY A 291 -18.65 3.03 -27.00
N PHE A 292 -17.64 2.39 -27.58
CA PHE A 292 -16.72 3.07 -28.49
C PHE A 292 -17.44 3.54 -29.76
N GLN A 293 -17.30 4.83 -30.09
CA GLN A 293 -17.88 5.43 -31.29
C GLN A 293 -16.79 6.13 -32.12
N GLN A 294 -16.92 6.07 -33.45
CA GLN A 294 -15.96 6.73 -34.35
C GLN A 294 -16.66 7.27 -35.60
N ILE A 295 -16.24 8.45 -36.06
CA ILE A 295 -16.57 9.00 -37.37
C ILE A 295 -15.27 9.47 -38.01
N SER A 296 -14.91 8.93 -39.18
CA SER A 296 -13.64 9.26 -39.81
C SER A 296 -13.67 9.39 -41.31
N PHE A 297 -12.73 10.20 -41.81
CA PHE A 297 -12.53 10.48 -43.21
C PHE A 297 -11.06 10.29 -43.59
N VAL A 298 -10.83 9.55 -44.68
CA VAL A 298 -9.51 9.41 -45.30
C VAL A 298 -9.61 9.95 -46.72
N ASN A 299 -8.93 11.05 -47.03
CA ASN A 299 -9.00 11.72 -48.33
C ASN A 299 -10.47 12.04 -48.73
N SER A 300 -11.26 12.54 -47.78
CA SER A 300 -12.70 12.78 -47.91
C SER A 300 -13.57 11.54 -48.18
N ILE A 301 -13.02 10.33 -48.13
CA ILE A 301 -13.79 9.07 -48.13
C ILE A 301 -14.27 8.78 -46.71
N ALA A 302 -15.56 8.48 -46.54
CA ALA A 302 -16.12 8.12 -45.24
C ALA A 302 -15.73 6.69 -44.83
N THR A 303 -14.81 6.56 -43.87
CA THR A 303 -14.39 5.26 -43.31
C THR A 303 -15.28 4.87 -42.14
N THR A 304 -16.53 4.50 -42.44
CA THR A 304 -17.60 4.22 -41.46
C THR A 304 -17.29 3.05 -40.52
N LYS A 305 -16.44 2.10 -40.95
CA LYS A 305 -15.96 0.98 -40.12
C LYS A 305 -14.60 1.27 -39.45
N GLY A 306 -14.00 2.42 -39.74
CA GLY A 306 -12.73 2.86 -39.16
C GLY A 306 -11.53 2.25 -39.87
N GLY A 307 -10.58 1.71 -39.11
CA GLY A 307 -9.37 1.09 -39.65
C GLY A 307 -8.10 1.54 -38.94
N ARG A 308 -6.95 1.32 -39.58
CA ARG A 308 -5.63 1.52 -38.98
C ARG A 308 -5.35 2.97 -38.55
N HIS A 309 -5.96 3.97 -39.21
CA HIS A 309 -5.84 5.38 -38.83
C HIS A 309 -6.55 5.69 -37.51
N ILE A 310 -7.72 5.08 -37.28
CA ILE A 310 -8.46 5.20 -36.02
C ILE A 310 -7.69 4.54 -34.89
N ASP A 311 -7.23 3.30 -35.09
CA ASP A 311 -6.46 2.58 -34.06
C ASP A 311 -5.19 3.36 -33.69
N TYR A 312 -4.48 3.92 -34.69
CA TYR A 312 -3.30 4.74 -34.46
C TYR A 312 -3.56 5.97 -33.55
N VAL A 313 -4.71 6.62 -33.68
CA VAL A 313 -5.10 7.78 -32.85
C VAL A 313 -5.58 7.30 -31.47
N VAL A 314 -6.47 6.31 -31.44
CA VAL A 314 -7.13 5.85 -30.21
C VAL A 314 -6.15 5.17 -29.26
N ASP A 315 -5.20 4.37 -29.76
CA ASP A 315 -4.21 3.69 -28.92
C ASP A 315 -3.31 4.68 -28.16
N GLN A 316 -2.96 5.80 -28.80
CA GLN A 316 -2.21 6.89 -28.14
C GLN A 316 -3.01 7.51 -26.99
N ILE A 317 -4.31 7.81 -27.23
CA ILE A 317 -5.21 8.39 -26.22
C ILE A 317 -5.42 7.41 -25.06
N VAL A 318 -5.75 6.15 -25.36
CA VAL A 318 -6.02 5.11 -24.37
C VAL A 318 -4.79 4.84 -23.50
N ALA A 319 -3.60 4.76 -24.08
CA ALA A 319 -2.37 4.55 -23.32
C ALA A 319 -2.16 5.66 -22.26
N LYS A 320 -2.35 6.93 -22.65
CA LYS A 320 -2.21 8.07 -21.73
C LYS A 320 -3.32 8.13 -20.68
N LEU A 321 -4.58 7.89 -21.08
CA LEU A 321 -5.70 7.89 -20.12
C LEU A 321 -5.58 6.77 -19.09
N ILE A 322 -5.10 5.57 -19.47
CA ILE A 322 -4.86 4.47 -18.52
C ILE A 322 -3.85 4.85 -17.45
N GLU A 323 -2.77 5.55 -17.80
CA GLU A 323 -1.78 6.00 -16.82
C GLU A 323 -2.40 6.95 -15.79
N VAL A 324 -3.26 7.86 -16.23
CA VAL A 324 -3.97 8.79 -15.34
C VAL A 324 -4.98 8.05 -14.47
N VAL A 325 -5.78 7.15 -15.06
CA VAL A 325 -6.76 6.33 -14.33
C VAL A 325 -6.05 5.47 -13.29
N LYS A 326 -4.92 4.82 -13.62
CA LYS A 326 -4.15 4.02 -12.65
C LYS A 326 -3.66 4.85 -11.46
N LYS A 327 -3.26 6.11 -11.68
CA LYS A 327 -2.86 7.03 -10.60
C LYS A 327 -4.04 7.47 -9.74
N LYS A 328 -5.23 7.67 -10.32
CA LYS A 328 -6.44 8.13 -9.62
C LYS A 328 -7.28 6.98 -9.03
N ASN A 329 -7.11 5.75 -9.50
CA ASN A 329 -7.91 4.59 -9.10
C ASN A 329 -7.51 4.05 -7.73
N LYS A 330 -8.22 4.51 -6.69
CA LYS A 330 -8.06 4.05 -5.31
C LYS A 330 -8.75 2.71 -5.02
N ALA A 331 -9.62 2.23 -5.92
CA ALA A 331 -10.41 1.01 -5.71
C ALA A 331 -9.63 -0.28 -6.03
N GLY A 332 -8.48 -0.20 -6.69
CA GLY A 332 -7.59 -1.34 -6.94
C GLY A 332 -8.06 -2.32 -8.04
N VAL A 333 -9.16 -2.03 -8.74
CA VAL A 333 -9.61 -2.83 -9.88
C VAL A 333 -8.73 -2.57 -11.10
N SER A 334 -8.21 -3.62 -11.72
CA SER A 334 -7.42 -3.50 -12.95
C SER A 334 -8.29 -3.08 -14.14
N VAL A 335 -7.88 -2.01 -14.83
CA VAL A 335 -8.55 -1.47 -16.02
C VAL A 335 -7.77 -1.85 -17.27
N LYS A 336 -8.44 -2.52 -18.22
CA LYS A 336 -7.87 -2.96 -19.50
C LYS A 336 -8.09 -1.90 -20.61
N PRO A 337 -7.25 -1.86 -21.66
CA PRO A 337 -7.37 -0.85 -22.73
C PRO A 337 -8.73 -0.76 -23.41
N PHE A 338 -9.36 -1.90 -23.74
CA PHE A 338 -10.68 -1.89 -24.36
C PHE A 338 -11.76 -1.26 -23.45
N GLN A 339 -11.60 -1.33 -22.12
CA GLN A 339 -12.55 -0.74 -21.18
C GLN A 339 -12.47 0.78 -21.24
N VAL A 340 -11.28 1.35 -21.41
CA VAL A 340 -11.09 2.79 -21.64
C VAL A 340 -11.60 3.19 -23.01
N LYS A 341 -11.31 2.40 -24.06
CA LYS A 341 -11.78 2.64 -25.43
C LYS A 341 -13.30 2.77 -25.50
N ASN A 342 -14.05 2.01 -24.70
CA ASN A 342 -15.51 2.06 -24.69
C ASN A 342 -16.13 3.36 -24.16
N HIS A 343 -15.36 4.25 -23.52
CA HIS A 343 -15.85 5.56 -23.06
C HIS A 343 -15.49 6.70 -24.05
N ILE A 344 -14.96 6.37 -25.23
CA ILE A 344 -14.42 7.34 -26.18
C ILE A 344 -15.31 7.44 -27.41
N TRP A 345 -15.63 8.67 -27.81
CA TRP A 345 -16.13 9.00 -29.13
C TRP A 345 -15.10 9.86 -29.86
N VAL A 346 -14.53 9.32 -30.94
CA VAL A 346 -13.46 9.97 -31.71
C VAL A 346 -13.93 10.38 -33.11
N PHE A 347 -13.46 11.54 -33.56
CA PHE A 347 -13.65 12.03 -34.92
C PHE A 347 -12.30 12.30 -35.55
N VAL A 348 -12.05 11.78 -36.75
CA VAL A 348 -10.74 11.90 -37.41
C VAL A 348 -10.89 12.29 -38.88
N ASN A 349 -10.25 13.38 -39.29
CA ASN A 349 -10.08 13.74 -40.70
C ASN A 349 -8.61 13.63 -41.06
N ALA A 350 -8.28 12.78 -42.04
CA ALA A 350 -6.91 12.46 -42.41
C ALA A 350 -6.66 12.51 -43.93
N LEU A 351 -5.48 12.97 -44.32
CA LEU A 351 -4.94 12.86 -45.67
C LEU A 351 -3.83 11.81 -45.71
N ILE A 352 -4.07 10.69 -46.38
CA ILE A 352 -3.22 9.50 -46.41
C ILE A 352 -2.67 9.29 -47.82
N GLU A 353 -1.37 9.03 -47.91
CA GLU A 353 -0.72 8.68 -49.18
C GLU A 353 -1.13 7.28 -49.64
N ASN A 354 -1.64 7.17 -50.86
CA ASN A 354 -2.00 5.92 -51.54
C ASN A 354 -2.73 4.91 -50.62
N PRO A 355 -3.89 5.30 -50.02
CA PRO A 355 -4.58 4.48 -49.02
C PRO A 355 -5.03 3.14 -49.60
N SER A 356 -5.01 2.10 -48.77
CA SER A 356 -5.57 0.78 -49.07
C SER A 356 -6.76 0.49 -48.17
N PHE A 357 -7.77 -0.20 -48.72
CA PHE A 357 -9.01 -0.55 -48.03
C PHE A 357 -9.25 -2.06 -48.15
N ASP A 358 -10.14 -2.61 -47.34
CA ASP A 358 -10.52 -4.03 -47.39
C ASP A 358 -11.39 -4.40 -48.60
N SER A 359 -12.07 -3.40 -49.18
CA SER A 359 -13.07 -3.56 -50.23
C SER A 359 -13.21 -2.28 -51.06
N GLN A 360 -13.90 -2.39 -52.19
CA GLN A 360 -14.16 -1.26 -53.10
C GLN A 360 -15.11 -0.22 -52.50
N THR A 361 -15.90 -0.56 -51.48
CA THR A 361 -16.75 0.41 -50.77
C THR A 361 -15.93 1.41 -49.95
N LYS A 362 -14.68 1.05 -49.58
CA LYS A 362 -13.69 1.88 -48.87
C LYS A 362 -14.11 2.29 -47.44
N GLU A 363 -14.87 1.44 -46.76
CA GLU A 363 -15.39 1.70 -45.41
C GLU A 363 -14.35 1.50 -44.30
N ASN A 364 -13.32 0.67 -44.54
CA ASN A 364 -12.29 0.31 -43.57
C ASN A 364 -10.88 0.37 -44.18
N MET A 365 -10.01 1.21 -43.61
CA MET A 365 -8.65 1.42 -44.13
C MET A 365 -7.66 0.40 -43.54
N THR A 366 -6.91 -0.28 -44.40
CA THR A 366 -6.00 -1.39 -44.05
C THR A 366 -4.52 -1.01 -44.09
N LEU A 367 -4.17 0.17 -44.63
CA LEU A 367 -2.79 0.59 -44.81
C LEU A 367 -2.03 0.62 -43.47
N GLN A 368 -0.77 0.15 -43.47
CA GLN A 368 0.05 0.15 -42.27
C GLN A 368 0.50 1.56 -41.89
N THR A 369 0.56 1.87 -40.59
CA THR A 369 0.85 3.21 -40.05
C THR A 369 2.14 3.83 -40.57
N LYS A 370 3.18 3.01 -40.78
CA LYS A 370 4.47 3.45 -41.35
C LYS A 370 4.36 4.03 -42.77
N ASN A 371 3.31 3.69 -43.51
CA ASN A 371 3.11 4.07 -44.91
C ASN A 371 2.09 5.21 -45.09
N PHE A 372 1.61 5.84 -44.01
CA PHE A 372 0.63 6.93 -44.11
C PHE A 372 1.15 8.20 -44.82
N GLY A 373 2.46 8.31 -44.99
CA GLY A 373 3.10 9.52 -45.53
C GLY A 373 3.13 10.70 -44.57
N SER A 374 2.57 10.53 -43.36
CA SER A 374 2.52 11.56 -42.31
C SER A 374 2.35 10.90 -40.94
N ARG A 375 2.62 11.67 -39.88
CA ARG A 375 2.44 11.24 -38.48
C ARG A 375 1.36 12.07 -37.80
N CYS A 376 0.73 11.49 -36.77
CA CYS A 376 -0.28 12.17 -35.95
C CYS A 376 0.10 12.09 -34.45
N PRO A 377 1.18 12.78 -34.01
CA PRO A 377 1.51 12.86 -32.59
C PRO A 377 0.58 13.86 -31.89
N LEU A 378 -0.25 13.38 -30.97
CA LEU A 378 -1.14 14.24 -30.18
C LEU A 378 -0.37 15.04 -29.13
N SER A 379 -0.66 16.34 -28.98
CA SER A 379 0.09 17.20 -28.06
C SER A 379 -0.26 16.94 -26.59
N GLU A 380 0.64 17.36 -25.68
CA GLU A 380 0.31 17.36 -24.25
C GLU A 380 -0.93 18.20 -23.93
N LYS A 381 -1.17 19.29 -24.68
CA LYS A 381 -2.35 20.15 -24.49
C LYS A 381 -3.63 19.36 -24.77
N PHE A 382 -3.65 18.59 -25.86
CA PHE A 382 -4.77 17.71 -26.21
C PHE A 382 -4.97 16.62 -25.15
N ILE A 383 -3.91 15.94 -24.70
CA ILE A 383 -4.01 14.90 -23.67
C ILE A 383 -4.51 15.45 -22.32
N ARG A 384 -4.10 16.67 -21.93
CA ARG A 384 -4.63 17.35 -20.74
C ARG A 384 -6.11 17.68 -20.89
N ALA A 385 -6.53 18.18 -22.05
CA ALA A 385 -7.93 18.45 -22.32
C ALA A 385 -8.77 17.16 -22.34
N ALA A 386 -8.25 16.08 -22.95
CA ALA A 386 -8.87 14.74 -22.95
C ALA A 386 -9.07 14.19 -21.52
N THR A 387 -8.13 14.48 -20.61
CA THR A 387 -8.26 14.10 -19.20
C THR A 387 -9.38 14.84 -18.47
N ASN A 388 -9.73 16.05 -18.91
CA ASN A 388 -10.68 16.95 -18.26
C ASN A 388 -12.05 17.04 -18.96
N CYS A 389 -12.28 16.25 -20.02
CA CYS A 389 -13.53 16.25 -20.79
C CYS A 389 -14.58 15.23 -20.27
N GLY A 390 -14.40 14.69 -19.07
CA GLY A 390 -15.35 13.78 -18.41
C GLY A 390 -15.06 12.28 -18.58
N ILE A 391 -14.16 11.92 -19.52
CA ILE A 391 -13.82 10.50 -19.79
C ILE A 391 -13.20 9.82 -18.57
N VAL A 392 -12.27 10.48 -17.87
CA VAL A 392 -11.60 9.89 -16.70
C VAL A 392 -12.56 9.71 -15.53
N GLU A 393 -13.43 10.69 -15.30
CA GLU A 393 -14.48 10.64 -14.28
C GLU A 393 -15.46 9.48 -14.55
N SER A 394 -15.93 9.34 -15.80
CA SER A 394 -16.80 8.23 -16.24
C SER A 394 -16.14 6.87 -15.98
N ILE A 395 -14.87 6.69 -16.37
CA ILE A 395 -14.13 5.44 -16.13
C ILE A 395 -13.98 5.17 -14.63
N LEU A 396 -13.65 6.17 -13.81
CA LEU A 396 -13.51 6.00 -12.36
C LEU A 396 -14.84 5.63 -11.70
N ASN A 397 -15.96 6.20 -12.16
CA ASN A 397 -17.30 5.85 -11.68
C ASN A 397 -17.65 4.41 -12.07
N TRP A 398 -17.38 4.01 -13.30
CA TRP A 398 -17.56 2.62 -13.74
C TRP A 398 -16.69 1.64 -12.92
N VAL A 399 -15.43 1.99 -12.65
CA VAL A 399 -14.53 1.19 -11.81
C VAL A 399 -15.08 1.03 -10.40
N LYS A 400 -15.55 2.12 -9.79
CA LYS A 400 -16.19 2.08 -8.45
C LYS A 400 -17.43 1.20 -8.47
N PHE A 401 -18.28 1.34 -9.49
CA PHE A 401 -19.49 0.53 -9.63
C PHE A 401 -19.15 -0.96 -9.77
N LYS A 402 -18.18 -1.30 -10.61
CA LYS A 402 -17.73 -2.67 -10.81
C LYS A 402 -17.15 -3.28 -9.54
N ALA A 403 -16.30 -2.54 -8.83
CA ALA A 403 -15.79 -2.96 -7.52
C ALA A 403 -16.95 -3.24 -6.57
N GLN A 404 -17.88 -2.29 -6.44
CA GLN A 404 -19.04 -2.46 -5.58
C GLN A 404 -19.85 -3.71 -5.92
N THR A 405 -20.15 -3.94 -7.20
CA THR A 405 -20.88 -5.12 -7.65
C THR A 405 -20.16 -6.42 -7.28
N GLN A 406 -18.82 -6.43 -7.26
CA GLN A 406 -18.05 -7.59 -6.80
C GLN A 406 -18.17 -7.83 -5.29
N LEU A 407 -18.18 -6.78 -4.45
CA LEU A 407 -18.47 -6.91 -3.02
C LEU A 407 -19.90 -7.38 -2.78
N ASN A 408 -20.87 -6.82 -3.50
CA ASN A 408 -22.27 -7.20 -3.34
C ASN A 408 -22.50 -8.69 -3.66
N LYS A 409 -21.71 -9.29 -4.56
CA LYS A 409 -21.73 -10.75 -4.82
C LYS A 409 -21.28 -11.60 -3.64
N LYS A 410 -20.56 -11.03 -2.66
CA LYS A 410 -20.18 -11.72 -1.41
C LYS A 410 -21.28 -11.65 -0.35
N CYS A 411 -22.14 -10.64 -0.43
CA CYS A 411 -23.37 -10.58 0.36
C CYS A 411 -24.39 -11.55 -0.20
N SER A 412 -25.21 -12.14 0.68
CA SER A 412 -26.41 -12.82 0.23
C SER A 412 -27.57 -11.83 0.15
N SER A 413 -28.23 -11.76 -1.01
CA SER A 413 -29.48 -11.00 -1.17
C SER A 413 -30.66 -11.67 -0.47
N VAL A 414 -30.52 -12.96 -0.11
CA VAL A 414 -31.59 -13.79 0.45
C VAL A 414 -31.27 -14.11 1.91
N LYS A 415 -32.26 -13.92 2.78
CA LYS A 415 -32.17 -14.30 4.19
C LYS A 415 -32.32 -15.81 4.32
N TYR A 416 -31.21 -16.52 4.49
CA TYR A 416 -31.20 -17.96 4.73
C TYR A 416 -31.43 -18.28 6.22
N SER A 417 -32.20 -19.34 6.50
CA SER A 417 -32.40 -19.85 7.86
C SER A 417 -31.18 -20.57 8.43
N LYS A 418 -30.33 -21.19 7.58
CA LYS A 418 -29.08 -21.84 7.99
C LYS A 418 -27.92 -21.49 7.06
N ILE A 419 -26.77 -21.19 7.63
CA ILE A 419 -25.55 -20.84 6.87
C ILE A 419 -24.65 -22.07 6.68
N LYS A 420 -24.34 -22.40 5.43
CA LYS A 420 -23.39 -23.46 5.06
C LYS A 420 -21.98 -22.89 4.80
N GLY A 421 -20.95 -23.70 5.06
CA GLY A 421 -19.56 -23.40 4.71
C GLY A 421 -18.77 -22.57 5.74
N ILE A 422 -19.31 -22.37 6.95
CA ILE A 422 -18.59 -21.75 8.08
C ILE A 422 -18.62 -22.74 9.26
N PRO A 423 -17.69 -23.71 9.34
CA PRO A 423 -17.74 -24.78 10.34
C PRO A 423 -17.59 -24.30 11.79
N LYS A 424 -16.94 -23.15 12.00
CA LYS A 424 -16.72 -22.59 13.34
C LYS A 424 -17.93 -21.84 13.93
N LEU A 425 -18.99 -21.63 13.15
CA LEU A 425 -20.21 -20.96 13.60
C LEU A 425 -21.10 -21.95 14.38
N ASP A 426 -21.40 -21.62 15.63
CA ASP A 426 -22.54 -22.22 16.34
C ASP A 426 -23.74 -21.30 16.12
N ASP A 427 -24.58 -21.62 15.14
CA ASP A 427 -25.68 -20.77 14.71
C ASP A 427 -26.87 -20.90 15.66
N ALA A 428 -27.54 -19.79 15.99
CA ALA A 428 -28.77 -19.84 16.77
C ALA A 428 -29.88 -20.54 15.97
N ASN A 429 -30.74 -21.32 16.63
CA ASN A 429 -31.76 -22.11 15.93
C ASN A 429 -32.75 -21.23 15.15
N ASP A 430 -33.07 -20.03 15.68
CA ASP A 430 -34.00 -19.09 15.04
C ASP A 430 -33.34 -18.03 14.15
N ALA A 431 -32.01 -18.05 14.03
CA ALA A 431 -31.31 -17.04 13.25
C ALA A 431 -31.71 -17.10 11.77
N GLY A 432 -32.05 -15.96 11.19
CA GLY A 432 -32.60 -15.89 9.83
C GLY A 432 -34.08 -16.32 9.69
N GLY A 433 -34.75 -16.71 10.78
CA GLY A 433 -36.19 -17.02 10.81
C GLY A 433 -37.07 -15.81 11.14
N LYS A 434 -38.27 -16.09 11.69
CA LYS A 434 -39.25 -15.06 12.11
C LYS A 434 -38.77 -14.24 13.31
N HIS A 435 -38.01 -14.86 14.22
CA HIS A 435 -37.51 -14.24 15.45
C HIS A 435 -36.07 -13.74 15.33
N SER A 436 -35.57 -13.52 14.11
CA SER A 436 -34.19 -13.09 13.88
C SER A 436 -33.82 -11.79 14.59
N SER A 437 -34.79 -10.88 14.80
CA SER A 437 -34.61 -9.63 15.52
C SER A 437 -34.33 -9.81 17.01
N GLU A 438 -34.74 -10.95 17.58
CA GLU A 438 -34.47 -11.33 18.97
C GLU A 438 -33.14 -12.09 19.11
N CYS A 439 -32.61 -12.60 18.00
CA CYS A 439 -31.36 -13.36 18.00
C CYS A 439 -30.14 -12.46 18.21
N THR A 440 -29.21 -12.89 19.06
CA THR A 440 -27.92 -12.24 19.35
C THR A 440 -26.76 -13.11 18.88
N LEU A 441 -25.85 -12.56 18.09
CA LEU A 441 -24.60 -13.21 17.71
C LEU A 441 -23.48 -12.78 18.66
N ILE A 442 -22.90 -13.73 19.38
CA ILE A 442 -21.75 -13.49 20.24
C ILE A 442 -20.46 -13.66 19.41
N LEU A 443 -19.71 -12.57 19.25
CA LEU A 443 -18.40 -12.58 18.61
C LEU A 443 -17.32 -12.72 19.69
N THR A 444 -16.57 -13.82 19.66
CA THR A 444 -15.60 -14.13 20.72
C THR A 444 -14.15 -13.93 20.28
N GLU A 445 -13.29 -13.50 21.19
CA GLU A 445 -11.84 -13.45 20.96
C GLU A 445 -11.23 -14.86 21.03
N GLY A 446 -11.05 -15.49 19.86
CA GLY A 446 -10.47 -16.82 19.76
C GLY A 446 -11.41 -17.96 20.19
N ASP A 447 -10.88 -19.19 20.10
CA ASP A 447 -11.62 -20.42 20.43
C ASP A 447 -11.74 -20.64 21.96
N SER A 448 -10.89 -19.96 22.77
CA SER A 448 -10.95 -20.01 24.23
C SER A 448 -12.21 -19.32 24.77
N ALA A 449 -12.42 -18.06 24.39
CA ALA A 449 -13.63 -17.30 24.73
C ALA A 449 -14.89 -17.95 24.16
N LYS A 450 -14.80 -18.58 22.97
CA LYS A 450 -15.89 -19.38 22.39
C LYS A 450 -16.35 -20.49 23.33
N SER A 451 -15.42 -21.23 23.92
CA SER A 451 -15.75 -22.36 24.82
C SER A 451 -16.51 -21.88 26.06
N LEU A 452 -16.19 -20.68 26.55
CA LEU A 452 -16.93 -20.03 27.64
C LEU A 452 -18.34 -19.66 27.20
N ALA A 453 -18.49 -19.01 26.04
CA ALA A 453 -19.80 -18.64 25.49
C ALA A 453 -20.70 -19.88 25.27
N VAL A 454 -20.17 -20.95 24.68
CA VAL A 454 -20.91 -22.21 24.46
C VAL A 454 -21.33 -22.86 25.79
N SER A 455 -20.50 -22.75 26.84
CA SER A 455 -20.89 -23.21 28.18
C SER A 455 -22.05 -22.39 28.74
N GLY A 456 -22.05 -21.07 28.52
CA GLY A 456 -23.14 -20.16 28.86
C GLY A 456 -24.44 -20.43 28.10
N LEU A 457 -24.36 -20.83 26.83
CA LEU A 457 -25.52 -21.27 26.04
C LEU A 457 -26.24 -22.48 26.66
N GLY A 458 -25.55 -23.28 27.48
CA GLY A 458 -26.19 -24.36 28.25
C GLY A 458 -27.24 -23.86 29.25
N VAL A 459 -27.21 -22.56 29.61
CA VAL A 459 -28.18 -21.90 30.50
C VAL A 459 -29.23 -21.14 29.70
N LEU A 460 -28.81 -20.31 28.74
CA LEU A 460 -29.73 -19.45 27.98
C LEU A 460 -30.53 -20.18 26.89
N GLY A 461 -30.05 -21.36 26.46
CA GLY A 461 -30.57 -22.05 25.29
C GLY A 461 -29.93 -21.59 23.98
N ARG A 462 -30.12 -22.40 22.93
CA ARG A 462 -29.51 -22.18 21.59
C ARG A 462 -30.44 -21.47 20.60
N ASP A 463 -31.66 -21.14 21.00
CA ASP A 463 -32.69 -20.64 20.09
C ASP A 463 -32.41 -19.19 19.66
N ARG A 464 -32.05 -18.34 20.63
CA ARG A 464 -31.82 -16.91 20.42
C ARG A 464 -30.34 -16.50 20.41
N TYR A 465 -29.40 -17.41 20.65
CA TYR A 465 -27.98 -17.05 20.78
C TYR A 465 -27.08 -17.91 19.90
N GLY A 466 -26.27 -17.26 19.07
CA GLY A 466 -25.25 -17.89 18.25
C GLY A 466 -23.84 -17.43 18.66
N VAL A 467 -22.80 -18.18 18.32
CA VAL A 467 -21.41 -17.88 18.70
C VAL A 467 -20.48 -18.04 17.48
N PHE A 468 -19.61 -17.05 17.26
CA PHE A 468 -18.58 -17.11 16.23
C PHE A 468 -17.23 -16.59 16.73
N PRO A 469 -16.15 -17.41 16.68
CA PRO A 469 -14.83 -17.00 17.13
C PRO A 469 -14.06 -16.21 16.06
N LEU A 470 -13.51 -15.07 16.46
CA LEU A 470 -12.54 -14.31 15.68
C LEU A 470 -11.15 -14.95 15.81
N ARG A 471 -10.37 -14.95 14.73
CA ARG A 471 -9.00 -15.47 14.67
C ARG A 471 -7.97 -14.53 15.30
N GLY A 472 -8.33 -13.26 15.50
CA GLY A 472 -7.49 -12.23 16.10
C GLY A 472 -7.99 -10.83 15.79
N LYS A 473 -7.05 -9.88 15.69
CA LYS A 473 -7.35 -8.47 15.35
C LYS A 473 -7.96 -8.36 13.97
N ILE A 474 -9.12 -7.71 13.88
CA ILE A 474 -9.84 -7.49 12.64
C ILE A 474 -9.14 -6.45 11.77
N LEU A 475 -9.23 -6.59 10.45
CA LEU A 475 -8.70 -5.63 9.50
C LEU A 475 -9.45 -4.29 9.62
N ASN A 476 -8.71 -3.19 9.81
CA ASN A 476 -9.30 -1.85 9.73
C ASN A 476 -9.78 -1.56 8.29
N VAL A 477 -11.11 -1.61 8.09
CA VAL A 477 -11.74 -1.53 6.77
C VAL A 477 -11.71 -0.15 6.12
N ARG A 478 -11.58 0.95 6.88
CA ARG A 478 -11.65 2.34 6.35
C ARG A 478 -10.56 2.65 5.32
N GLU A 479 -9.40 2.02 5.51
CA GLU A 479 -8.19 2.30 4.73
C GLU A 479 -7.66 1.01 4.08
N ALA A 480 -8.48 -0.05 4.07
CA ALA A 480 -8.19 -1.30 3.40
C ALA A 480 -8.55 -1.20 1.91
N THR A 481 -7.70 -1.77 1.06
CA THR A 481 -8.03 -1.89 -0.35
C THR A 481 -9.18 -2.86 -0.55
N HIS A 482 -9.95 -2.67 -1.62
CA HIS A 482 -11.05 -3.55 -1.98
C HIS A 482 -10.64 -5.03 -2.03
N LYS A 483 -9.45 -5.30 -2.58
CA LYS A 483 -8.84 -6.63 -2.64
C LYS A 483 -8.63 -7.22 -1.25
N GLN A 484 -8.06 -6.45 -0.32
CA GLN A 484 -7.84 -6.91 1.06
C GLN A 484 -9.15 -7.25 1.78
N ILE A 485 -10.21 -6.46 1.58
CA ILE A 485 -11.53 -6.74 2.15
C ILE A 485 -12.12 -8.02 1.55
N MET A 486 -12.06 -8.16 0.21
CA MET A 486 -12.59 -9.33 -0.49
C MET A 486 -11.86 -10.64 -0.13
N GLU A 487 -10.55 -10.59 0.10
CA GLU A 487 -9.72 -11.74 0.47
C GLU A 487 -9.77 -12.05 1.97
N ASN A 488 -10.25 -11.12 2.81
CA ASN A 488 -10.36 -11.33 4.25
C ASN A 488 -11.55 -12.25 4.57
N ALA A 489 -11.26 -13.50 4.91
CA ALA A 489 -12.28 -14.50 5.23
C ALA A 489 -13.12 -14.14 6.47
N GLU A 490 -12.55 -13.46 7.47
CA GLU A 490 -13.28 -13.13 8.71
C GLU A 490 -14.38 -12.10 8.45
N ILE A 491 -14.05 -11.01 7.75
CA ILE A 491 -15.03 -9.99 7.37
C ILE A 491 -16.16 -10.62 6.55
N ASN A 492 -15.81 -11.43 5.54
CA ASN A 492 -16.80 -12.11 4.71
C ASN A 492 -17.70 -13.07 5.51
N ASN A 493 -17.13 -13.75 6.51
CA ASN A 493 -17.90 -14.64 7.39
C ASN A 493 -18.89 -13.85 8.24
N ILE A 494 -18.46 -12.76 8.89
CA ILE A 494 -19.36 -11.90 9.69
C ILE A 494 -20.51 -11.37 8.83
N ILE A 495 -20.20 -10.85 7.64
CA ILE A 495 -21.20 -10.37 6.68
C ILE A 495 -22.23 -11.45 6.36
N LYS A 496 -21.76 -12.67 6.08
CA LYS A 496 -22.62 -13.80 5.72
C LYS A 496 -23.46 -14.29 6.91
N ILE A 497 -22.89 -14.35 8.11
CA ILE A 497 -23.57 -14.84 9.33
C ILE A 497 -24.71 -13.90 9.72
N VAL A 498 -24.43 -12.59 9.73
CA VAL A 498 -25.36 -11.54 10.14
C VAL A 498 -26.38 -11.22 9.03
N GLY A 499 -26.04 -11.48 7.77
CA GLY A 499 -26.90 -11.16 6.62
C GLY A 499 -26.75 -9.71 6.16
N LEU A 500 -25.55 -9.15 6.28
CA LEU A 500 -25.27 -7.75 5.93
C LEU A 500 -25.15 -7.58 4.41
N GLN A 501 -25.66 -6.45 3.93
CA GLN A 501 -25.62 -6.08 2.51
C GLN A 501 -24.96 -4.71 2.36
N TYR A 502 -23.90 -4.61 1.56
CA TYR A 502 -23.29 -3.31 1.27
C TYR A 502 -24.29 -2.38 0.57
N LYS A 503 -24.20 -1.07 0.85
CA LYS A 503 -25.10 0.00 0.38
C LYS A 503 -26.54 -0.05 0.88
N LYS A 504 -26.94 -1.07 1.65
CA LYS A 504 -28.22 -1.06 2.34
C LYS A 504 -28.09 -0.18 3.59
N SER A 505 -28.95 0.83 3.71
CA SER A 505 -29.12 1.49 5.00
C SER A 505 -30.10 0.68 5.85
N TYR A 506 -29.82 0.62 7.14
CA TYR A 506 -30.60 -0.10 8.14
C TYR A 506 -31.31 0.88 9.10
N ASP A 507 -31.90 1.94 8.56
CA ASP A 507 -32.55 2.99 9.37
C ASP A 507 -33.95 2.57 9.84
N ASP A 508 -34.71 1.85 9.00
CA ASP A 508 -36.09 1.45 9.26
C ASP A 508 -36.24 0.02 9.79
N SER A 509 -37.41 -0.31 10.36
CA SER A 509 -37.67 -1.64 10.94
C SER A 509 -37.70 -2.79 9.93
N GLU A 510 -38.08 -2.53 8.66
CA GLU A 510 -38.13 -3.60 7.65
C GLU A 510 -36.73 -3.98 7.17
N SER A 511 -35.86 -3.00 6.99
CA SER A 511 -34.46 -3.24 6.65
C SER A 511 -33.75 -4.03 7.76
N LEU A 512 -34.01 -3.75 9.04
CA LEU A 512 -33.49 -4.54 10.16
C LEU A 512 -33.99 -5.99 10.17
N ARG A 513 -35.25 -6.24 9.79
CA ARG A 513 -35.80 -7.61 9.66
C ARG A 513 -35.09 -8.47 8.61
N SER A 514 -34.36 -7.84 7.68
CA SER A 514 -33.55 -8.59 6.70
C SER A 514 -32.29 -9.22 7.28
N LEU A 515 -31.85 -8.78 8.47
CA LEU A 515 -30.72 -9.37 9.18
C LEU A 515 -31.08 -10.74 9.78
N ARG A 516 -30.09 -11.62 9.89
CA ARG A 516 -30.23 -12.92 10.58
C ARG A 516 -30.15 -12.79 12.10
N TYR A 517 -29.45 -11.77 12.58
CA TYR A 517 -29.29 -11.44 13.98
C TYR A 517 -29.64 -9.98 14.19
N GLY A 518 -30.50 -9.69 15.17
CA GLY A 518 -30.88 -8.33 15.54
C GLY A 518 -29.83 -7.62 16.38
N LYS A 519 -28.92 -8.38 17.00
CA LYS A 519 -27.87 -7.87 17.88
C LYS A 519 -26.57 -8.61 17.71
N ILE A 520 -25.47 -7.92 18.02
CA ILE A 520 -24.13 -8.48 18.13
C ILE A 520 -23.61 -8.17 19.51
N MET A 521 -23.20 -9.21 20.24
CA MET A 521 -22.54 -9.10 21.53
C MET A 521 -21.05 -9.37 21.34
N ILE A 522 -20.21 -8.42 21.73
CA ILE A 522 -18.77 -8.51 21.65
C ILE A 522 -18.26 -9.08 22.96
N MET A 523 -17.55 -10.21 22.90
CA MET A 523 -17.05 -10.94 24.05
C MET A 523 -15.55 -11.17 23.89
N THR A 524 -14.77 -10.20 24.33
CA THR A 524 -13.30 -10.22 24.27
C THR A 524 -12.73 -10.42 25.67
N ASP A 525 -11.44 -10.73 25.76
CA ASP A 525 -10.76 -10.68 27.04
C ASP A 525 -10.82 -9.24 27.59
N GLN A 526 -10.96 -9.07 28.91
CA GLN A 526 -11.08 -7.76 29.55
C GLN A 526 -9.71 -7.11 29.75
N ASP A 527 -8.94 -7.06 28.66
CA ASP A 527 -7.62 -6.47 28.56
C ASP A 527 -7.58 -5.37 27.48
N GLN A 528 -6.38 -4.83 27.26
CA GLN A 528 -6.19 -3.75 26.30
C GLN A 528 -6.33 -4.23 24.84
N ASP A 529 -5.90 -5.45 24.51
CA ASP A 529 -6.00 -5.96 23.13
C ASP A 529 -7.45 -6.31 22.77
N GLY A 530 -8.24 -6.80 23.73
CA GLY A 530 -9.69 -6.97 23.62
C GLY A 530 -10.41 -5.64 23.37
N SER A 531 -10.02 -4.59 24.10
CA SER A 531 -10.51 -3.22 23.87
C SER A 531 -10.27 -2.74 22.43
N HIS A 532 -9.11 -3.09 21.84
CA HIS A 532 -8.84 -2.77 20.44
C HIS A 532 -9.71 -3.58 19.46
N ILE A 533 -9.98 -4.86 19.74
CA ILE A 533 -10.89 -5.69 18.93
C ILE A 533 -12.31 -5.10 18.93
N LYS A 534 -12.82 -4.69 20.11
CA LYS A 534 -14.10 -3.97 20.24
C LYS A 534 -14.12 -2.74 19.35
N GLY A 535 -13.08 -1.91 19.43
CA GLY A 535 -12.96 -0.71 18.61
C GLY A 535 -12.91 -0.99 17.10
N LEU A 536 -12.20 -2.04 16.68
CA LEU A 536 -12.15 -2.46 15.27
C LEU A 536 -13.50 -2.96 14.74
N LEU A 537 -14.29 -3.66 15.57
CA LEU A 537 -15.66 -4.06 15.23
C LEU A 537 -16.58 -2.84 15.11
N ILE A 538 -16.56 -1.94 16.09
CA ILE A 538 -17.32 -0.68 16.06
C ILE A 538 -16.97 0.09 14.78
N ASN A 539 -15.68 0.21 14.45
CA ASN A 539 -15.22 0.86 13.23
C ASN A 539 -15.69 0.14 11.95
N PHE A 540 -15.70 -1.20 11.96
CA PHE A 540 -16.17 -2.01 10.84
C PHE A 540 -17.65 -1.75 10.52
N PHE A 541 -18.51 -1.73 11.54
CA PHE A 541 -19.93 -1.41 11.38
C PHE A 541 -20.13 0.07 11.06
N HIS A 542 -19.47 0.99 11.76
CA HIS A 542 -19.58 2.44 11.51
C HIS A 542 -19.19 2.81 10.07
N HIS A 543 -18.13 2.20 9.51
CA HIS A 543 -17.69 2.55 8.16
C HIS A 543 -18.64 2.04 7.06
N ASN A 544 -19.18 0.82 7.21
CA ASN A 544 -19.95 0.17 6.15
C ASN A 544 -21.47 0.36 6.32
N TRP A 545 -21.96 0.43 7.56
CA TRP A 545 -23.38 0.49 7.94
C TRP A 545 -23.58 1.41 9.17
N PRO A 546 -23.30 2.72 9.06
CA PRO A 546 -23.40 3.65 10.19
C PRO A 546 -24.79 3.67 10.83
N SER A 547 -25.86 3.42 10.05
CA SER A 547 -27.24 3.37 10.57
C SER A 547 -27.46 2.26 11.60
N LEU A 548 -26.68 1.18 11.59
CA LEU A 548 -26.79 0.13 12.62
C LEU A 548 -26.36 0.62 14.01
N LEU A 549 -25.40 1.54 14.09
CA LEU A 549 -24.93 2.06 15.38
C LEU A 549 -25.95 2.97 16.06
N LYS A 550 -26.88 3.55 15.28
CA LYS A 550 -27.97 4.36 15.84
C LYS A 550 -28.99 3.53 16.62
N HIS A 551 -29.01 2.22 16.39
CA HIS A 551 -29.81 1.26 17.14
C HIS A 551 -28.96 0.62 18.26
N THR A 552 -29.60 -0.04 19.22
CA THR A 552 -28.90 -0.89 20.22
C THR A 552 -28.46 -2.22 19.61
N PHE A 553 -27.72 -2.15 18.49
CA PHE A 553 -27.28 -3.30 17.70
C PHE A 553 -26.01 -3.93 18.27
N LEU A 554 -25.10 -3.12 18.83
CA LEU A 554 -23.87 -3.57 19.46
C LEU A 554 -24.02 -3.61 20.98
N GLU A 555 -23.63 -4.73 21.56
CA GLU A 555 -23.56 -4.99 22.99
C GLU A 555 -22.15 -5.52 23.32
N GLU A 556 -21.74 -5.38 24.57
CA GLU A 556 -20.51 -5.94 25.10
C GLU A 556 -20.82 -6.85 26.28
N PHE A 557 -20.06 -7.94 26.40
CA PHE A 557 -20.08 -8.82 27.56
C PHE A 557 -18.81 -8.58 28.39
N ILE A 558 -18.98 -8.01 29.58
CA ILE A 558 -17.88 -7.75 30.54
C ILE A 558 -17.76 -8.90 31.54
N THR A 559 -16.55 -9.16 32.03
CA THR A 559 -16.30 -10.10 33.14
C THR A 559 -15.50 -9.43 34.26
N PRO A 560 -15.58 -9.94 35.50
CA PRO A 560 -14.73 -9.45 36.59
C PRO A 560 -13.23 -9.53 36.25
N ILE A 561 -12.46 -8.53 36.68
CA ILE A 561 -11.00 -8.48 36.53
C ILE A 561 -10.31 -9.02 37.78
N VAL A 562 -10.90 -8.83 38.97
CA VAL A 562 -10.36 -9.30 40.24
C VAL A 562 -11.47 -9.94 41.08
N LYS A 563 -11.20 -11.07 41.72
CA LYS A 563 -12.08 -11.69 42.71
C LYS A 563 -11.34 -11.85 44.03
N ALA A 564 -11.89 -11.28 45.10
CA ALA A 564 -11.42 -11.48 46.46
C ALA A 564 -12.29 -12.52 47.16
N THR A 565 -11.68 -13.57 47.70
CA THR A 565 -12.39 -14.63 48.42
C THR A 565 -11.86 -14.80 49.84
N LYS A 566 -12.79 -14.93 50.80
CA LYS A 566 -12.48 -15.25 52.20
C LYS A 566 -13.60 -16.10 52.78
N ASN A 567 -13.28 -17.34 53.14
CA ASN A 567 -14.27 -18.34 53.57
C ASN A 567 -15.39 -18.52 52.52
N LYS A 568 -16.64 -18.15 52.87
CA LYS A 568 -17.81 -18.18 51.95
C LYS A 568 -18.13 -16.83 51.31
N GLN A 569 -17.39 -15.77 51.64
CA GLN A 569 -17.59 -14.44 51.05
C GLN A 569 -16.74 -14.31 49.79
N GLU A 570 -17.39 -13.89 48.70
CA GLU A 570 -16.75 -13.62 47.41
C GLU A 570 -17.14 -12.22 46.94
N MET A 571 -16.14 -11.42 46.56
CA MET A 571 -16.35 -10.09 45.99
C MET A 571 -15.67 -10.03 44.63
N ALA A 572 -16.43 -9.63 43.61
CA ALA A 572 -15.97 -9.52 42.24
C ALA A 572 -15.89 -8.04 41.84
N PHE A 573 -14.73 -7.63 41.30
CA PHE A 573 -14.43 -6.26 40.89
C PHE A 573 -14.23 -6.21 39.38
N TYR A 574 -14.78 -5.19 38.74
CA TYR A 574 -14.79 -5.03 37.28
C TYR A 574 -13.81 -3.96 36.80
N SER A 575 -13.14 -3.29 37.73
CA SER A 575 -12.03 -2.38 37.44
C SER A 575 -10.96 -2.45 38.54
N ILE A 576 -9.71 -2.17 38.17
CA ILE A 576 -8.60 -2.10 39.14
C ILE A 576 -8.81 -0.98 40.18
N PRO A 577 -9.28 0.23 39.80
CA PRO A 577 -9.56 1.28 40.79
C PRO A 577 -10.59 0.87 41.84
N GLU A 578 -11.66 0.16 41.46
CA GLU A 578 -12.67 -0.37 42.38
C GLU A 578 -12.06 -1.34 43.40
N PHE A 579 -11.17 -2.24 42.93
CA PHE A 579 -10.44 -3.15 43.79
C PHE A 579 -9.46 -2.41 44.74
N ASP A 580 -8.74 -1.41 44.24
CA ASP A 580 -7.79 -0.64 45.04
C ASP A 580 -8.47 0.21 46.11
N GLU A 581 -9.65 0.75 45.84
CA GLU A 581 -10.48 1.45 46.81
C GLU A 581 -10.92 0.50 47.93
N TRP A 582 -11.45 -0.68 47.57
CA TRP A 582 -11.78 -1.72 48.54
C TRP A 582 -10.57 -2.16 49.38
N LYS A 583 -9.40 -2.31 48.73
CA LYS A 583 -8.15 -2.69 49.40
C LYS A 583 -7.69 -1.63 50.42
N LYS A 584 -7.86 -0.34 50.11
CA LYS A 584 -7.55 0.78 51.03
C LYS A 584 -8.50 0.84 52.22
N GLN A 585 -9.78 0.53 52.01
CA GLN A 585 -10.81 0.57 53.04
C GLN A 585 -10.83 -0.69 53.93
N THR A 586 -10.22 -1.78 53.48
CA THR A 586 -10.22 -3.08 54.19
C THR A 586 -8.90 -3.33 54.92
N GLU A 587 -8.85 -3.06 56.24
CA GLU A 587 -7.61 -3.23 57.04
C GLU A 587 -7.00 -4.64 56.97
N ASN A 588 -7.83 -5.68 56.89
CA ASN A 588 -7.40 -7.08 56.88
C ASN A 588 -7.37 -7.71 55.47
N TYR A 589 -7.26 -6.91 54.39
CA TYR A 589 -7.29 -7.40 53.01
C TYR A 589 -6.27 -8.52 52.74
N LYS A 590 -5.13 -8.54 53.46
CA LYS A 590 -4.08 -9.58 53.36
C LYS A 590 -4.57 -10.99 53.71
N THR A 591 -5.66 -11.11 54.46
CA THR A 591 -6.28 -12.39 54.81
C THR A 591 -7.22 -12.93 53.73
N TRP A 592 -7.45 -12.16 52.67
CA TRP A 592 -8.27 -12.55 51.53
C TRP A 592 -7.38 -13.19 50.45
N HIS A 593 -7.91 -14.22 49.81
CA HIS A 593 -7.30 -14.77 48.61
C HIS A 593 -7.72 -13.93 47.40
N ILE A 594 -6.77 -13.22 46.80
CA ILE A 594 -7.01 -12.36 45.64
C ILE A 594 -6.65 -13.12 44.37
N LYS A 595 -7.62 -13.28 43.45
CA LYS A 595 -7.42 -13.90 42.15
C LYS A 595 -7.65 -12.86 41.04
N TYR A 596 -6.66 -12.69 40.18
CA TYR A 596 -6.74 -11.84 38.99
C TYR A 596 -7.20 -12.68 37.79
N TYR A 597 -8.17 -12.17 37.02
CA TYR A 597 -8.75 -12.80 35.84
C TYR A 597 -8.19 -12.10 34.60
N LYS A 598 -7.30 -12.78 33.88
CA LYS A 598 -6.54 -12.18 32.76
C LYS A 598 -7.22 -12.37 31.41
N GLY A 599 -8.00 -13.43 31.25
CA GLY A 599 -8.78 -13.69 30.04
C GLY A 599 -10.00 -14.55 30.36
N LEU A 600 -10.94 -14.60 29.42
CA LEU A 600 -12.18 -15.36 29.53
C LEU A 600 -11.89 -16.85 29.74
N GLY A 601 -10.82 -17.38 29.16
CA GLY A 601 -10.39 -18.77 29.34
C GLY A 601 -9.96 -19.14 30.77
N THR A 602 -9.72 -18.16 31.66
CA THR A 602 -9.34 -18.41 33.06
C THR A 602 -10.56 -18.71 33.94
N SER A 603 -11.76 -18.37 33.48
CA SER A 603 -13.01 -18.64 34.20
C SER A 603 -13.43 -20.09 34.01
N THR A 604 -13.89 -20.72 35.09
CA THR A 604 -14.42 -22.08 35.08
C THR A 604 -15.77 -22.13 34.36
N SER A 605 -16.17 -23.31 33.88
CA SER A 605 -17.51 -23.50 33.30
C SER A 605 -18.65 -23.19 34.29
N LYS A 606 -18.39 -23.27 35.60
CA LYS A 606 -19.36 -22.89 36.64
C LYS A 606 -19.54 -21.36 36.68
N GLU A 607 -18.44 -20.62 36.76
CA GLU A 607 -18.45 -19.15 36.72
C GLU A 607 -19.08 -18.64 35.42
N ALA A 608 -18.77 -19.29 34.29
CA ALA A 608 -19.41 -18.98 33.01
C ALA A 608 -20.95 -19.06 33.12
N LYS A 609 -21.49 -20.15 33.67
CA LYS A 609 -22.94 -20.28 33.85
C LYS A 609 -23.49 -19.19 34.77
N GLU A 610 -22.79 -18.86 35.86
CA GLU A 610 -23.17 -17.77 36.78
C GLU A 610 -23.24 -16.42 36.06
N TYR A 611 -22.25 -16.08 35.22
CA TYR A 611 -22.25 -14.83 34.45
C TYR A 611 -23.42 -14.74 33.46
N PHE A 612 -23.77 -15.86 32.82
CA PHE A 612 -24.89 -15.91 31.88
C PHE A 612 -26.26 -15.97 32.58
N VAL A 613 -26.35 -16.44 33.83
CA VAL A 613 -27.55 -16.29 34.68
C VAL A 613 -27.75 -14.81 35.03
N ASP A 614 -26.68 -14.12 35.44
CA ASP A 614 -26.68 -12.68 35.74
C ASP A 614 -26.31 -11.84 34.49
N MET A 615 -26.97 -12.13 33.36
CA MET A 615 -26.69 -11.45 32.08
C MET A 615 -26.94 -9.93 32.18
N GLU A 616 -27.84 -9.49 33.05
CA GLU A 616 -28.13 -8.06 33.23
C GLU A 616 -26.93 -7.26 33.76
N ARG A 617 -26.11 -7.87 34.63
CA ARG A 617 -24.88 -7.24 35.11
C ARG A 617 -23.76 -7.24 34.05
N HIS A 618 -23.62 -8.34 33.31
CA HIS A 618 -22.49 -8.57 32.40
C HIS A 618 -22.71 -7.95 31.01
N ARG A 619 -23.96 -7.64 30.64
CA ARG A 619 -24.29 -7.02 29.35
C ARG A 619 -24.28 -5.50 29.44
N ILE A 620 -23.40 -4.87 28.67
CA ILE A 620 -23.36 -3.41 28.47
C ILE A 620 -23.82 -3.08 27.05
N THR A 621 -24.76 -2.13 26.92
CA THR A 621 -25.29 -1.73 25.61
C THR A 621 -24.62 -0.46 25.08
N PHE A 622 -24.28 -0.41 23.79
CA PHE A 622 -23.82 0.84 23.18
C PHE A 622 -25.02 1.71 22.78
N ARG A 623 -24.96 3.00 23.10
CA ARG A 623 -25.97 4.01 22.72
C ARG A 623 -25.32 5.12 21.92
N TYR A 624 -25.84 5.36 20.73
CA TYR A 624 -25.41 6.47 19.90
C TYR A 624 -25.98 7.79 20.44
N THR A 625 -25.12 8.77 20.69
CA THR A 625 -25.49 10.08 21.26
C THR A 625 -25.43 11.22 20.24
N GLY A 626 -24.81 11.01 19.07
CA GLY A 626 -24.79 11.97 17.97
C GLY A 626 -23.45 12.05 17.23
N ALA A 627 -23.20 13.18 16.56
CA ALA A 627 -22.03 13.38 15.69
C ALA A 627 -20.67 13.26 16.42
N GLU A 628 -20.63 13.46 17.73
CA GLU A 628 -19.43 13.30 18.55
C GLU A 628 -18.92 11.85 18.57
N ASP A 629 -19.82 10.87 18.50
CA ASP A 629 -19.48 9.44 18.37
C ASP A 629 -18.79 9.18 17.02
N ASP A 630 -19.36 9.70 15.94
CA ASP A 630 -18.82 9.53 14.58
C ASP A 630 -17.42 10.17 14.45
N ALA A 631 -17.24 11.34 15.06
CA ALA A 631 -15.97 12.05 15.14
C ALA A 631 -14.93 11.25 15.94
N ALA A 632 -15.29 10.73 17.11
CA ALA A 632 -14.41 9.92 17.96
C ALA A 632 -13.96 8.63 17.26
N ILE A 633 -14.87 7.90 16.62
CA ILE A 633 -14.52 6.68 15.87
C ILE A 633 -13.61 7.03 14.68
N THR A 634 -13.88 8.14 13.98
CA THR A 634 -13.06 8.57 12.85
C THR A 634 -11.66 9.01 13.28
N LEU A 635 -11.54 9.72 14.41
CA LEU A 635 -10.27 10.08 15.06
C LEU A 635 -9.43 8.82 15.33
N ALA A 636 -10.03 7.83 15.97
CA ALA A 636 -9.35 6.60 16.35
C ALA A 636 -8.85 5.80 15.14
N PHE A 637 -9.65 5.61 14.09
CA PHE A 637 -9.37 4.62 13.04
C PHE A 637 -8.96 5.17 11.67
N SER A 638 -9.07 6.48 11.39
CA SER A 638 -8.61 7.04 10.11
C SER A 638 -7.10 7.22 10.09
N LYS A 639 -6.43 6.79 9.01
CA LYS A 639 -4.98 7.05 8.84
C LYS A 639 -4.65 8.52 8.64
N LYS A 640 -5.61 9.33 8.21
CA LYS A 640 -5.44 10.79 7.98
C LYS A 640 -5.40 11.60 9.27
N LYS A 641 -5.89 11.04 10.38
CA LYS A 641 -6.01 11.68 11.70
C LYS A 641 -4.82 11.38 12.62
N THR A 642 -3.63 11.22 12.03
CA THR A 642 -2.45 10.81 12.81
C THR A 642 -1.97 11.90 13.76
N ASP A 643 -1.96 13.16 13.35
CA ASP A 643 -1.56 14.27 14.22
C ASP A 643 -2.63 14.56 15.28
N ASP A 644 -3.91 14.58 14.92
CA ASP A 644 -5.03 14.67 15.87
C ASP A 644 -4.97 13.57 16.95
N ARG A 645 -4.60 12.33 16.57
CA ARG A 645 -4.38 11.24 17.55
C ARG A 645 -3.19 11.48 18.48
N LYS A 646 -2.13 12.15 18.01
CA LYS A 646 -1.00 12.48 18.89
C LYS A 646 -1.43 13.45 19.96
N GLU A 647 -2.15 14.52 19.57
CA GLU A 647 -2.71 15.49 20.50
C GLU A 647 -3.67 14.84 21.50
N TRP A 648 -4.57 13.99 21.00
CA TRP A 648 -5.48 13.20 21.84
C TRP A 648 -4.74 12.37 22.92
N LEU A 649 -3.66 11.69 22.54
CA LEU A 649 -2.87 10.88 23.47
C LEU A 649 -2.03 11.74 24.42
N THR A 650 -1.44 12.83 23.93
CA THR A 650 -0.66 13.76 24.75
C THR A 650 -1.53 14.39 25.83
N ASN A 651 -2.72 14.89 25.48
CA ASN A 651 -3.65 15.49 26.44
C ASN A 651 -4.07 14.49 27.52
N PHE A 652 -4.30 13.23 27.15
CA PHE A 652 -4.61 12.17 28.11
C PHE A 652 -3.42 11.87 29.05
N MET A 653 -2.20 11.80 28.52
CA MET A 653 -0.99 11.61 29.33
C MET A 653 -0.78 12.77 30.33
N GLU A 654 -1.02 14.01 29.90
CA GLU A 654 -0.89 15.20 30.75
C GLU A 654 -1.95 15.25 31.85
N ASP A 655 -3.22 14.97 31.53
CA ASP A 655 -4.29 14.88 32.53
C ASP A 655 -4.00 13.77 33.55
N ARG A 656 -3.58 12.58 33.10
CA ARG A 656 -3.15 11.49 33.99
C ARG A 656 -1.99 11.92 34.89
N ARG A 657 -1.01 12.66 34.35
CA ARG A 657 0.13 13.20 35.12
C ARG A 657 -0.34 14.16 36.20
N GLN A 658 -1.21 15.11 35.85
CA GLN A 658 -1.76 16.09 36.81
C GLN A 658 -2.53 15.38 37.92
N ARG A 659 -3.41 14.42 37.57
CA ARG A 659 -4.15 13.63 38.57
C ARG A 659 -3.25 12.89 39.54
N ARG A 660 -2.17 12.26 39.04
CA ARG A 660 -1.18 11.59 39.90
C ARG A 660 -0.44 12.56 40.81
N MET A 661 -0.01 13.71 40.29
CA MET A 661 0.64 14.76 41.10
C MET A 661 -0.27 15.29 42.21
N HIS A 662 -1.58 15.32 41.99
CA HIS A 662 -2.58 15.78 42.98
C HIS A 662 -3.23 14.66 43.79
N GLY A 663 -2.82 13.39 43.63
CA GLY A 663 -3.40 12.26 44.36
C GLY A 663 -4.86 11.94 44.03
N LEU A 664 -5.36 12.40 42.87
CA LEU A 664 -6.73 12.17 42.43
C LEU A 664 -6.91 10.74 41.87
N PRO A 665 -8.08 10.10 42.05
CA PRO A 665 -8.34 8.76 41.51
C PRO A 665 -8.36 8.74 39.98
N GLU A 666 -7.96 7.62 39.39
CA GLU A 666 -8.08 7.41 37.94
C GLU A 666 -9.57 7.24 37.57
N GLN A 667 -9.99 7.84 36.46
CA GLN A 667 -11.34 7.64 35.92
C GLN A 667 -11.45 6.25 35.31
N TYR A 668 -12.53 5.54 35.62
CA TYR A 668 -12.84 4.23 35.06
C TYR A 668 -14.28 4.19 34.53
N LEU A 669 -14.52 3.30 33.57
CA LEU A 669 -15.75 3.29 32.76
C LEU A 669 -16.81 2.31 33.32
N TYR A 670 -16.35 1.20 33.90
CA TYR A 670 -17.21 0.13 34.42
C TYR A 670 -17.36 0.22 35.95
N GLY A 671 -18.45 0.85 36.39
CA GLY A 671 -18.91 0.79 37.78
C GLY A 671 -19.99 -0.28 38.00
N THR A 672 -20.42 -0.45 39.25
CA THR A 672 -21.51 -1.36 39.66
C THR A 672 -22.85 -1.05 38.96
N HIS A 673 -23.08 0.22 38.62
CA HIS A 673 -24.32 0.71 38.02
C HIS A 673 -24.26 0.90 36.50
N THR A 674 -23.11 0.68 35.86
CA THR A 674 -22.98 0.85 34.40
C THR A 674 -23.83 -0.21 33.68
N ARG A 675 -24.69 0.22 32.76
CA ARG A 675 -25.55 -0.63 31.91
C ARG A 675 -25.54 -0.24 30.43
N HIS A 676 -25.11 0.98 30.13
CA HIS A 676 -25.00 1.53 28.78
C HIS A 676 -23.76 2.41 28.65
N LEU A 677 -23.27 2.56 27.43
CA LEU A 677 -22.05 3.29 27.09
C LEU A 677 -22.20 4.03 25.76
N SER A 678 -21.69 5.27 25.66
CA SER A 678 -21.59 5.96 24.37
C SER A 678 -20.34 5.52 23.60
N TYR A 679 -20.35 5.63 22.27
CA TYR A 679 -19.15 5.31 21.49
C TYR A 679 -18.01 6.28 21.80
N ASN A 680 -18.32 7.56 22.05
CA ASN A 680 -17.36 8.56 22.48
C ASN A 680 -16.67 8.19 23.80
N ASP A 681 -17.44 7.79 24.82
CA ASP A 681 -16.89 7.35 26.11
C ASP A 681 -15.98 6.14 25.93
N PHE A 682 -16.42 5.14 25.15
CA PHE A 682 -15.60 3.97 24.84
C PHE A 682 -14.25 4.36 24.21
N ILE A 683 -14.26 5.23 23.20
CA ILE A 683 -13.04 5.67 22.54
C ILE A 683 -12.13 6.42 23.53
N ASN A 684 -12.67 7.39 24.26
CA ASN A 684 -11.90 8.33 25.08
C ASN A 684 -11.52 7.81 26.47
N LYS A 685 -12.12 6.72 26.96
CA LYS A 685 -11.85 6.17 28.30
C LYS A 685 -11.35 4.73 28.29
N GLU A 686 -11.62 3.94 27.25
CA GLU A 686 -11.17 2.54 27.14
C GLU A 686 -10.17 2.34 25.99
N LEU A 687 -10.53 2.68 24.74
CA LEU A 687 -9.62 2.49 23.59
C LEU A 687 -8.32 3.32 23.71
N ILE A 688 -8.38 4.45 24.40
CA ILE A 688 -7.21 5.28 24.68
C ILE A 688 -6.18 4.54 25.55
N LEU A 689 -6.63 3.68 26.47
CA LEU A 689 -5.76 2.89 27.33
C LEU A 689 -4.99 1.87 26.49
N PHE A 690 -5.65 1.25 25.51
CA PHE A 690 -4.99 0.40 24.53
C PHE A 690 -3.96 1.17 23.73
N SER A 691 -4.33 2.34 23.22
CA SER A 691 -3.46 3.17 22.38
C SER A 691 -2.20 3.61 23.15
N ASN A 692 -2.34 3.91 24.44
CA ASN A 692 -1.24 4.22 25.33
C ASN A 692 -0.37 2.97 25.63
N SER A 693 -0.99 1.84 25.98
CA SER A 693 -0.28 0.56 26.20
C SER A 693 0.48 0.10 24.96
N ASP A 694 -0.08 0.34 23.77
CA ASP A 694 0.55 0.05 22.49
C ASP A 694 1.79 0.92 22.25
N ASN A 695 1.76 2.19 22.67
CA ASN A 695 2.95 3.04 22.69
C ASN A 695 3.98 2.52 23.69
N GLU A 696 3.59 2.23 24.93
CA GLU A 696 4.47 1.72 26.00
C GLU A 696 5.21 0.43 25.61
N ARG A 697 4.52 -0.51 24.94
CA ARG A 697 5.14 -1.76 24.49
C ARG A 697 5.98 -1.61 23.21
N SER A 698 5.78 -0.56 22.43
CA SER A 698 6.38 -0.38 21.10
C SER A 698 7.52 0.63 21.06
N ILE A 699 7.47 1.67 21.90
CA ILE A 699 8.44 2.76 21.97
C ILE A 699 9.29 2.57 23.23
N PRO A 700 10.64 2.62 23.13
CA PRO A 700 11.49 2.40 24.30
C PRO A 700 11.58 3.64 25.20
N SER A 701 12.10 3.41 26.41
CA SER A 701 12.52 4.50 27.30
C SER A 701 13.80 5.17 26.82
N LEU A 702 13.91 6.48 27.01
CA LEU A 702 15.13 7.27 26.88
C LEU A 702 16.26 6.68 27.73
N VAL A 703 15.93 6.21 28.92
CA VAL A 703 16.92 5.92 29.97
C VAL A 703 17.70 4.65 29.65
N ASP A 704 17.02 3.52 29.44
CA ASP A 704 17.67 2.25 29.12
C ASP A 704 17.62 1.87 27.64
N GLY A 705 16.84 2.57 26.81
CA GLY A 705 16.63 2.18 25.42
C GLY A 705 15.86 0.89 25.23
N LEU A 706 15.20 0.37 26.28
CA LEU A 706 14.49 -0.89 26.25
C LEU A 706 12.98 -0.68 26.21
N LYS A 707 12.31 -1.61 25.53
CA LYS A 707 10.87 -1.83 25.62
C LYS A 707 10.57 -2.76 26.82
N PRO A 708 9.35 -2.74 27.39
CA PRO A 708 9.00 -3.57 28.54
C PRO A 708 9.35 -5.05 28.39
N GLY A 709 9.07 -5.67 27.24
CA GLY A 709 9.43 -7.05 26.98
C GLY A 709 10.95 -7.33 27.04
N GLN A 710 11.77 -6.40 26.55
CA GLN A 710 13.23 -6.52 26.64
C GLN A 710 13.73 -6.34 28.08
N ARG A 711 13.10 -5.43 28.83
CA ARG A 711 13.40 -5.17 30.24
C ARG A 711 13.06 -6.36 31.13
N LYS A 712 11.93 -7.02 30.90
CA LYS A 712 11.52 -8.26 31.56
C LYS A 712 12.51 -9.40 31.33
N VAL A 713 13.03 -9.52 30.10
CA VAL A 713 14.12 -10.47 29.78
C VAL A 713 15.38 -10.16 30.60
N LEU A 714 15.85 -8.90 30.57
CA LEU A 714 17.04 -8.48 31.32
C LEU A 714 16.88 -8.70 32.84
N PHE A 715 15.72 -8.32 33.40
CA PHE A 715 15.39 -8.53 34.80
C PHE A 715 15.49 -10.00 35.20
N THR A 716 14.89 -10.88 34.40
CA THR A 716 14.91 -12.33 34.66
C THR A 716 16.34 -12.88 34.57
N CYS A 717 17.12 -12.47 33.57
CA CYS A 717 18.53 -12.87 33.44
C CYS A 717 19.39 -12.40 34.63
N MET A 718 19.17 -11.18 35.12
CA MET A 718 19.86 -10.64 36.30
C MET A 718 19.45 -11.37 37.58
N LYS A 719 18.15 -11.67 37.73
CA LYS A 719 17.59 -12.38 38.90
C LYS A 719 18.06 -13.82 38.98
N ARG A 720 18.07 -14.55 37.84
CA ARG A 720 18.58 -15.93 37.76
C ARG A 720 20.11 -15.98 37.91
N ASN A 721 20.82 -14.97 37.37
CA ASN A 721 22.29 -14.87 37.36
C ASN A 721 22.97 -16.18 36.91
N ASP A 722 22.38 -16.86 35.93
CA ASP A 722 22.85 -18.13 35.41
C ASP A 722 24.31 -18.00 34.94
N LYS A 723 25.17 -18.94 35.38
CA LYS A 723 26.58 -19.01 34.97
C LYS A 723 26.79 -19.86 33.71
N ARG A 724 25.77 -20.63 33.32
CA ARG A 724 25.76 -21.52 32.16
C ARG A 724 24.72 -21.03 31.16
N GLU A 725 24.87 -21.47 29.92
CA GLU A 725 23.90 -21.22 28.86
C GLU A 725 22.54 -21.87 29.15
N VAL A 726 21.46 -21.23 28.70
CA VAL A 726 20.08 -21.70 28.85
C VAL A 726 19.37 -21.71 27.50
N LYS A 727 18.49 -22.69 27.25
CA LYS A 727 17.70 -22.71 26.01
C LYS A 727 16.76 -21.52 25.95
N VAL A 728 16.59 -20.91 24.77
CA VAL A 728 15.72 -19.74 24.60
C VAL A 728 14.27 -20.04 25.01
N ALA A 729 13.73 -21.21 24.67
CA ALA A 729 12.38 -21.60 25.09
C ALA A 729 12.22 -21.70 26.62
N GLN A 730 13.24 -22.20 27.34
CA GLN A 730 13.21 -22.30 28.81
C GLN A 730 13.36 -20.92 29.47
N LEU A 731 14.21 -20.07 28.90
CA LEU A 731 14.35 -18.70 29.36
C LEU A 731 13.05 -17.92 29.16
N ALA A 732 12.37 -18.06 28.02
CA ALA A 732 11.08 -17.42 27.77
C ALA A 732 10.02 -17.81 28.82
N GLY A 733 9.89 -19.10 29.14
CA GLY A 733 8.99 -19.55 30.21
C GLY A 733 9.36 -18.97 31.58
N SER A 734 10.67 -18.91 31.91
CA SER A 734 11.14 -18.29 33.15
C SER A 734 10.84 -16.79 33.20
N VAL A 735 10.96 -16.09 32.06
CA VAL A 735 10.62 -14.67 31.96
C VAL A 735 9.13 -14.48 32.19
N ALA A 736 8.29 -15.33 31.60
CA ALA A 736 6.85 -15.25 31.76
C ALA A 736 6.43 -15.39 33.23
N GLU A 737 6.99 -16.38 33.93
CA GLU A 737 6.75 -16.62 35.35
C GLU A 737 7.31 -15.51 36.25
N MET A 738 8.60 -15.16 36.10
CA MET A 738 9.29 -14.28 37.06
C MET A 738 8.94 -12.79 36.90
N SER A 739 8.45 -12.38 35.74
CA SER A 739 8.12 -10.99 35.44
C SER A 739 6.63 -10.74 35.18
N ALA A 740 5.77 -11.73 35.46
CA ALA A 740 4.33 -11.66 35.19
C ALA A 740 4.03 -11.20 33.74
N TYR A 741 4.62 -11.87 32.75
CA TYR A 741 4.36 -11.54 31.35
C TYR A 741 3.06 -12.20 30.87
N HIS A 742 2.06 -11.39 30.57
CA HIS A 742 0.71 -11.88 30.24
C HIS A 742 0.49 -12.19 28.76
N HIS A 743 1.41 -11.82 27.87
CA HIS A 743 1.28 -12.10 26.44
C HIS A 743 1.91 -13.45 26.04
N GLY A 744 1.66 -13.91 24.81
CA GLY A 744 2.17 -15.19 24.34
C GLY A 744 3.69 -15.31 24.34
N GLU A 745 4.22 -16.44 24.83
CA GLU A 745 5.66 -16.71 24.94
C GLU A 745 6.41 -16.61 23.62
N GLN A 746 5.75 -16.82 22.48
CA GLN A 746 6.36 -16.70 21.16
C GLN A 746 6.93 -15.29 20.91
N ALA A 747 6.26 -14.24 21.41
CA ALA A 747 6.75 -12.88 21.33
C ALA A 747 8.00 -12.67 22.20
N LEU A 748 8.05 -13.28 23.39
CA LEU A 748 9.24 -13.27 24.25
C LEU A 748 10.40 -14.02 23.63
N MET A 749 10.16 -15.20 23.04
CA MET A 749 11.20 -15.97 22.36
C MET A 749 11.86 -15.13 21.26
N MET A 750 11.06 -14.45 20.42
CA MET A 750 11.61 -13.54 19.40
C MET A 750 12.31 -12.31 20.01
N THR A 751 11.82 -11.80 21.14
CA THR A 751 12.50 -10.71 21.86
C THR A 751 13.89 -11.13 22.33
N ILE A 752 14.02 -12.34 22.89
CA ILE A 752 15.29 -12.94 23.32
C ILE A 752 16.22 -13.14 22.11
N VAL A 753 15.72 -13.70 21.01
CA VAL A 753 16.51 -13.89 19.78
C VAL A 753 17.05 -12.55 19.28
N ASN A 754 16.19 -11.52 19.19
CA ASN A 754 16.60 -10.20 18.71
C ASN A 754 17.62 -9.51 19.63
N LEU A 755 17.53 -9.70 20.96
CA LEU A 755 18.52 -9.19 21.91
C LEU A 755 19.89 -9.89 21.83
N ALA A 756 19.93 -11.08 21.23
CA ALA A 756 21.14 -11.89 21.09
C ALA A 756 21.84 -11.73 19.72
N GLN A 757 21.11 -11.37 18.67
CA GLN A 757 21.63 -11.25 17.31
C GLN A 757 22.85 -10.31 17.21
N ASN A 758 23.83 -10.72 16.40
CA ASN A 758 25.13 -10.05 16.25
C ASN A 758 25.57 -9.85 14.78
N PHE A 759 24.71 -10.11 13.79
CA PHE A 759 25.02 -9.88 12.37
C PHE A 759 24.92 -8.39 11.98
N VAL A 760 25.56 -7.98 10.88
CA VAL A 760 25.57 -6.57 10.42
C VAL A 760 24.15 -6.03 10.23
N GLY A 761 23.85 -4.91 10.89
CA GLY A 761 22.52 -4.26 10.85
C GLY A 761 21.55 -4.71 11.94
N SER A 762 21.97 -5.60 12.86
CA SER A 762 21.25 -5.93 14.10
C SER A 762 21.70 -5.05 15.28
N ASN A 763 22.31 -5.61 16.32
CA ASN A 763 22.78 -4.88 17.51
C ASN A 763 24.26 -4.49 17.37
N ASN A 764 24.62 -3.26 17.74
CA ASN A 764 26.02 -2.89 17.92
C ASN A 764 26.60 -3.55 19.18
N LEU A 765 25.76 -3.73 20.19
CA LEU A 765 26.11 -4.38 21.46
C LEU A 765 24.93 -5.26 21.91
N ASN A 766 25.03 -6.56 21.64
CA ASN A 766 24.04 -7.54 22.04
C ASN A 766 24.05 -7.75 23.57
N ILE A 767 22.87 -7.65 24.19
CA ILE A 767 22.70 -7.84 25.65
C ILE A 767 22.83 -9.32 26.00
N LEU A 768 22.42 -10.20 25.09
CA LEU A 768 22.48 -11.65 25.24
C LEU A 768 23.47 -12.25 24.24
N GLN A 769 24.07 -13.39 24.55
CA GLN A 769 24.98 -14.08 23.63
C GLN A 769 24.21 -15.01 22.67
N PRO A 770 24.53 -15.01 21.36
CA PRO A 770 23.91 -15.90 20.39
C PRO A 770 24.64 -17.27 20.36
N LEU A 771 24.23 -18.21 21.22
CA LEU A 771 24.84 -19.55 21.30
C LEU A 771 24.04 -20.55 20.45
N GLY A 772 24.42 -20.65 19.18
CA GLY A 772 23.73 -21.43 18.15
C GLY A 772 23.36 -20.57 16.94
N GLN A 773 22.43 -21.04 16.10
CA GLN A 773 21.99 -20.30 14.90
C GLN A 773 20.90 -19.28 15.23
N PHE A 774 21.28 -18.05 15.61
CA PHE A 774 20.37 -16.93 15.93
C PHE A 774 19.90 -16.13 14.69
N GLY A 775 20.15 -16.69 13.51
CA GLY A 775 19.83 -16.08 12.23
C GLY A 775 20.99 -15.26 11.70
N THR A 776 20.97 -15.03 10.40
CA THR A 776 22.09 -14.44 9.68
C THR A 776 21.66 -13.20 8.92
N ARG A 777 22.65 -12.52 8.33
CA ARG A 777 22.39 -11.37 7.45
C ARG A 777 21.61 -11.76 6.18
N ILE A 778 21.64 -13.04 5.78
CA ILE A 778 21.03 -13.53 4.53
C ILE A 778 19.54 -13.21 4.50
N ASN A 779 18.83 -13.43 5.61
CA ASN A 779 17.39 -13.22 5.75
C ASN A 779 17.03 -12.20 6.84
N GLY A 780 18.00 -11.42 7.33
CA GLY A 780 17.80 -10.45 8.39
C GLY A 780 17.32 -11.07 9.70
N GLY A 781 17.87 -12.24 10.05
CA GLY A 781 17.55 -12.96 11.29
C GLY A 781 16.32 -13.87 11.24
N LYS A 782 15.55 -13.89 10.14
CA LYS A 782 14.36 -14.77 9.98
C LYS A 782 14.70 -16.24 9.84
N ASP A 783 15.95 -16.54 9.53
CA ASP A 783 16.56 -17.87 9.43
C ASP A 783 17.10 -18.37 10.78
N ALA A 784 16.77 -17.69 11.89
CA ALA A 784 17.05 -18.20 13.22
C ALA A 784 16.42 -19.58 13.43
N ALA A 785 17.18 -20.50 14.03
CA ALA A 785 16.66 -21.81 14.37
C ALA A 785 15.58 -21.70 15.46
N SER A 786 14.72 -22.72 15.56
CA SER A 786 13.66 -22.74 16.56
C SER A 786 14.22 -22.49 17.97
N PRO A 787 13.54 -21.68 18.83
CA PRO A 787 13.93 -21.43 20.22
C PRO A 787 14.20 -22.68 21.08
N ARG A 788 13.76 -23.86 20.62
CA ARG A 788 14.01 -25.15 21.27
C ARG A 788 15.44 -25.67 21.08
N TYR A 789 16.15 -25.19 20.04
CA TYR A 789 17.49 -25.65 19.65
C TYR A 789 18.62 -24.67 20.02
N ILE A 790 18.30 -23.40 20.18
CA ILE A 790 19.28 -22.33 20.43
C ILE A 790 19.38 -21.98 21.91
N PHE A 791 20.58 -21.62 22.32
CA PHE A 791 20.94 -21.29 23.71
C PHE A 791 21.40 -19.85 23.83
N THR A 792 21.28 -19.28 25.02
CA THR A 792 21.73 -17.93 25.28
C THR A 792 22.16 -17.77 26.73
N MET A 793 22.84 -16.66 27.01
CA MET A 793 23.16 -16.21 28.36
C MET A 793 23.39 -14.70 28.36
N LEU A 794 23.38 -14.10 29.55
CA LEU A 794 23.65 -12.68 29.69
C LEU A 794 25.10 -12.36 29.29
N SER A 795 25.28 -11.40 28.38
CA SER A 795 26.61 -10.96 27.94
C SER A 795 27.43 -10.43 29.11
N PRO A 796 28.72 -10.76 29.24
CA PRO A 796 29.59 -10.19 30.26
C PRO A 796 29.58 -8.65 30.24
N LEU A 797 29.51 -8.06 29.03
CA LEU A 797 29.46 -6.61 28.85
C LEU A 797 28.12 -6.01 29.33
N ALA A 798 27.01 -6.75 29.22
CA ALA A 798 25.72 -6.30 29.76
C ALA A 798 25.76 -6.16 31.29
N LYS A 799 26.47 -7.03 32.02
CA LYS A 799 26.65 -6.89 33.48
C LYS A 799 27.44 -5.64 33.87
N LEU A 800 28.34 -5.21 33.00
CA LEU A 800 29.09 -3.96 33.18
C LEU A 800 28.20 -2.75 32.90
N LEU A 801 27.45 -2.80 31.78
CA LEU A 801 26.57 -1.71 31.34
C LEU A 801 25.43 -1.41 32.32
N PHE A 802 24.94 -2.43 33.00
CA PHE A 802 23.87 -2.35 34.00
C PHE A 802 24.39 -2.78 35.38
N PRO A 803 25.07 -1.89 36.12
CA PRO A 803 25.69 -2.23 37.39
C PRO A 803 24.66 -2.71 38.43
N VAL A 804 24.93 -3.85 39.06
CA VAL A 804 24.01 -4.45 40.05
C VAL A 804 23.74 -3.51 41.24
N VAL A 805 24.74 -2.72 41.64
CA VAL A 805 24.62 -1.72 42.73
C VAL A 805 23.49 -0.73 42.49
N ASP A 806 23.28 -0.32 41.23
CA ASP A 806 22.28 0.68 40.88
C ASP A 806 20.85 0.13 41.09
N SER A 807 20.67 -1.20 41.18
CA SER A 807 19.37 -1.85 41.41
C SER A 807 18.69 -1.37 42.69
N ASN A 808 19.44 -1.00 43.72
CA ASN A 808 18.88 -0.52 44.99
C ASN A 808 18.26 0.87 44.89
N LEU A 809 18.54 1.60 43.81
CA LEU A 809 18.02 2.93 43.52
C LEU A 809 16.83 2.90 42.55
N LEU A 810 16.55 1.74 41.94
CA LEU A 810 15.51 1.60 40.92
C LEU A 810 14.14 1.38 41.56
N LYS A 811 13.12 1.98 40.94
CA LYS A 811 11.73 1.76 41.29
C LYS A 811 11.19 0.51 40.58
N PHE A 812 11.04 -0.57 41.34
CA PHE A 812 10.47 -1.83 40.86
C PHE A 812 8.95 -1.79 40.78
N LEU A 813 8.40 -2.33 39.70
CA LEU A 813 6.96 -2.46 39.51
C LEU A 813 6.44 -3.70 40.27
N PHE A 814 5.15 -3.69 40.56
CA PHE A 814 4.43 -4.83 41.12
C PHE A 814 3.27 -5.20 40.19
N ASP A 815 3.20 -6.47 39.84
CA ASP A 815 2.15 -7.04 38.99
C ASP A 815 1.73 -8.38 39.62
N ASP A 816 0.42 -8.64 39.72
CA ASP A 816 -0.14 -9.77 40.51
C ASP A 816 0.41 -9.88 41.95
N ASN A 817 0.68 -8.74 42.61
CA ASN A 817 1.38 -8.66 43.91
C ASN A 817 2.82 -9.24 43.92
N GLN A 818 3.38 -9.55 42.76
CA GLN A 818 4.76 -9.99 42.58
C GLN A 818 5.63 -8.81 42.19
N LYS A 819 6.83 -8.69 42.79
CA LYS A 819 7.85 -7.73 42.37
C LYS A 819 8.39 -8.14 41.00
N VAL A 820 8.16 -7.31 39.98
CA VAL A 820 8.60 -7.53 38.60
C VAL A 820 9.74 -6.58 38.25
N GLU A 821 10.00 -6.31 36.97
CA GLU A 821 11.07 -5.44 36.49
C GLU A 821 10.93 -3.98 36.96
N PRO A 822 12.02 -3.18 36.95
CA PRO A 822 11.93 -1.75 37.23
C PRO A 822 11.24 -0.98 36.10
N GLU A 823 10.75 0.23 36.39
CA GLU A 823 10.21 1.14 35.37
C GLU A 823 11.18 1.33 34.20
N TRP A 824 12.45 1.51 34.54
CA TRP A 824 13.59 1.52 33.63
C TRP A 824 14.87 1.18 34.39
N TYR A 825 15.88 0.65 33.67
CA TYR A 825 17.24 0.59 34.18
C TYR A 825 17.97 1.90 33.93
N ILE A 826 19.07 2.16 34.65
CA ILE A 826 19.97 3.28 34.38
C ILE A 826 21.34 2.76 33.93
N PRO A 827 21.54 2.47 32.63
CA PRO A 827 22.84 2.02 32.15
C PRO A 827 23.91 3.11 32.31
N ILE A 828 25.17 2.73 32.19
CA ILE A 828 26.31 3.68 32.24
C ILE A 828 26.43 4.54 30.98
N ILE A 829 25.90 4.09 29.84
CA ILE A 829 25.83 4.81 28.56
C ILE A 829 24.43 4.66 27.96
N PRO A 830 23.95 5.61 27.11
CA PRO A 830 22.60 5.58 26.56
C PRO A 830 22.47 4.46 25.52
N MET A 831 21.95 3.31 25.94
CA MET A 831 21.82 2.13 25.09
C MET A 831 20.88 2.32 23.88
N VAL A 832 19.94 3.27 23.98
CA VAL A 832 19.07 3.66 22.85
C VAL A 832 19.85 4.21 21.65
N LEU A 833 20.99 4.87 21.90
CA LEU A 833 21.88 5.34 20.83
C LEU A 833 22.84 4.25 20.37
N VAL A 834 23.25 3.36 21.27
CA VAL A 834 24.14 2.23 20.92
C VAL A 834 23.45 1.29 19.94
N ASN A 835 22.29 0.77 20.30
CA ASN A 835 21.58 -0.25 19.49
C ASN A 835 20.48 0.32 18.60
N GLY A 836 20.20 1.62 18.70
CA GLY A 836 19.05 2.21 18.04
C GLY A 836 17.74 1.66 18.60
N ALA A 837 16.64 2.09 17.98
CA ALA A 837 15.32 1.58 18.26
C ALA A 837 14.37 1.80 17.08
N GLU A 838 13.53 0.81 16.81
CA GLU A 838 12.41 0.96 15.89
C GLU A 838 11.14 0.43 16.52
N GLY A 839 10.05 1.19 16.42
CA GLY A 839 8.76 0.86 16.99
C GLY A 839 7.65 1.69 16.39
N ILE A 840 6.50 1.07 16.16
CA ILE A 840 5.30 1.75 15.67
C ILE A 840 4.22 1.47 16.71
N GLY A 841 3.79 2.53 17.39
CA GLY A 841 2.64 2.47 18.30
C GLY A 841 1.43 3.16 17.68
N THR A 842 0.51 3.62 18.52
CA THR A 842 -0.68 4.37 18.09
C THR A 842 -0.37 5.87 18.03
N GLY A 843 -0.46 6.44 16.82
CA GLY A 843 -0.17 7.86 16.56
C GLY A 843 1.33 8.20 16.51
N TRP A 844 2.16 7.45 17.23
CA TRP A 844 3.60 7.69 17.36
C TRP A 844 4.44 6.57 16.74
N ALA A 845 5.65 6.93 16.31
CA ALA A 845 6.65 5.98 15.83
C ALA A 845 8.04 6.42 16.30
N CYS A 846 8.88 5.44 16.63
CA CYS A 846 10.27 5.62 16.97
C CYS A 846 11.15 5.05 15.86
N LYS A 847 12.11 5.83 15.39
CA LYS A 847 13.19 5.36 14.51
C LYS A 847 14.49 6.08 14.85
N ILE A 848 15.35 5.37 15.56
CA ILE A 848 16.70 5.80 15.97
C ILE A 848 17.68 4.78 15.43
N PRO A 849 18.72 5.20 14.69
CA PRO A 849 19.73 4.29 14.18
C PRO A 849 20.78 3.98 15.25
N ASN A 850 21.70 3.08 14.91
CA ASN A 850 22.79 2.69 15.81
C ASN A 850 23.95 3.69 15.66
N TYR A 851 24.67 3.93 16.75
CA TYR A 851 25.85 4.79 16.80
C TYR A 851 27.06 4.04 17.40
N ASP A 852 28.25 4.59 17.16
CA ASP A 852 29.49 4.04 17.69
C ASP A 852 29.57 4.25 19.21
N VAL A 853 29.83 3.17 19.95
CA VAL A 853 29.96 3.22 21.41
C VAL A 853 31.07 4.20 21.84
N ARG A 854 32.15 4.29 21.06
CA ARG A 854 33.32 5.14 21.37
C ARG A 854 32.97 6.62 21.18
N GLU A 855 32.20 6.95 20.14
CA GLU A 855 31.73 8.34 19.93
C GLU A 855 30.78 8.78 21.04
N ILE A 856 29.86 7.91 21.46
CA ILE A 856 28.96 8.16 22.59
C ILE A 856 29.78 8.41 23.86
N VAL A 857 30.73 7.53 24.19
CA VAL A 857 31.60 7.67 25.37
C VAL A 857 32.41 8.96 25.31
N ASN A 858 33.00 9.29 24.15
CA ASN A 858 33.77 10.52 23.98
C ASN A 858 32.90 11.76 24.21
N ASN A 859 31.65 11.77 23.72
CA ASN A 859 30.74 12.89 23.95
C ASN A 859 30.26 12.98 25.41
N LEU A 860 30.09 11.85 26.12
CA LEU A 860 29.82 11.87 27.56
C LEU A 860 31.01 12.43 28.36
N ILE A 861 32.25 12.12 27.95
CA ILE A 861 33.47 12.70 28.55
C ILE A 861 33.53 14.21 28.28
N ARG A 862 33.14 14.67 27.09
CA ARG A 862 33.03 16.11 26.78
C ARG A 862 32.03 16.79 27.70
N LEU A 863 30.85 16.21 27.90
CA LEU A 863 29.84 16.75 28.82
C LEU A 863 30.35 16.80 30.27
N LEU A 864 31.08 15.78 30.73
CA LEU A 864 31.76 15.80 32.04
C LEU A 864 32.76 16.95 32.17
N ASN A 865 33.42 17.31 31.07
CA ASN A 865 34.36 18.43 31.00
C ASN A 865 33.68 19.76 30.66
N HIS A 866 32.35 19.85 30.76
CA HIS A 866 31.54 21.03 30.42
C HIS A 866 31.72 21.52 28.96
N GLN A 867 31.99 20.59 28.04
CA GLN A 867 32.12 20.84 26.61
C GLN A 867 30.88 20.36 25.85
N GLU A 868 30.56 21.08 24.77
CA GLU A 868 29.47 20.73 23.87
C GLU A 868 29.72 19.39 23.14
N PRO A 869 28.69 18.52 23.01
CA PRO A 869 28.81 17.23 22.33
C PRO A 869 28.96 17.43 20.82
N LEU A 870 29.85 16.65 20.20
CA LEU A 870 30.05 16.67 18.76
C LEU A 870 28.93 15.90 18.03
N PRO A 871 28.58 16.30 16.79
CA PRO A 871 27.70 15.52 15.94
C PRO A 871 28.23 14.10 15.70
N MET A 872 27.35 13.12 15.77
CA MET A 872 27.65 11.71 15.52
C MET A 872 26.95 11.24 14.25
N LEU A 873 27.62 10.39 13.47
CA LEU A 873 27.03 9.75 12.30
C LEU A 873 26.55 8.34 12.65
N PRO A 874 25.42 7.87 12.10
CA PRO A 874 25.00 6.48 12.27
C PRO A 874 26.12 5.51 11.88
N LYS A 875 26.34 4.49 12.70
CA LYS A 875 27.38 3.49 12.47
C LYS A 875 26.95 2.13 13.00
N TYR A 876 27.21 1.09 12.22
CA TYR A 876 26.78 -0.28 12.49
C TYR A 876 27.99 -1.20 12.64
N LYS A 877 27.96 -2.09 13.64
CA LYS A 877 29.04 -3.07 13.88
C LYS A 877 29.30 -3.88 12.60
N ASN A 878 30.57 -3.98 12.21
CA ASN A 878 31.09 -4.74 11.07
C ASN A 878 30.57 -4.33 9.67
N PHE A 879 29.86 -3.21 9.54
CA PHE A 879 29.45 -2.67 8.24
C PHE A 879 30.64 -2.02 7.52
N LYS A 880 30.85 -2.37 6.25
CA LYS A 880 31.98 -1.86 5.44
C LYS A 880 31.62 -0.71 4.51
N GLY A 881 30.33 -0.47 4.31
CA GLY A 881 29.85 0.58 3.40
C GLY A 881 29.99 1.97 3.99
N VAL A 882 29.48 2.96 3.28
CA VAL A 882 29.63 4.37 3.64
C VAL A 882 28.28 5.00 3.94
N ILE A 883 28.21 5.77 5.03
CA ILE A 883 27.03 6.53 5.44
C ILE A 883 27.35 8.01 5.32
N HIS A 884 26.65 8.71 4.44
CA HIS A 884 26.82 10.16 4.25
C HIS A 884 25.58 10.91 4.72
N GLU A 885 25.79 12.02 5.41
CA GLU A 885 24.71 12.96 5.70
C GLU A 885 24.35 13.78 4.45
N VAL A 886 23.06 13.77 4.09
CA VAL A 886 22.52 14.49 2.92
C VAL A 886 21.63 15.67 3.32
N GLY A 887 21.22 15.73 4.58
CA GLY A 887 20.48 16.83 5.20
C GLY A 887 20.26 16.51 6.68
N GLN A 888 19.70 17.47 7.44
CA GLN A 888 19.44 17.28 8.86
C GLN A 888 18.61 16.01 9.10
N ASN A 889 19.15 15.08 9.89
CA ASN A 889 18.57 13.77 10.20
C ASN A 889 18.27 12.89 8.96
N GLN A 890 18.94 13.12 7.83
CA GLN A 890 18.79 12.35 6.60
C GLN A 890 20.15 11.86 6.11
N TYR A 891 20.26 10.55 5.97
CA TYR A 891 21.50 9.86 5.61
C TYR A 891 21.31 8.98 4.39
N LEU A 892 22.36 8.88 3.58
CA LEU A 892 22.47 7.97 2.46
C LEU A 892 23.41 6.84 2.85
N VAL A 893 22.88 5.62 2.90
CA VAL A 893 23.63 4.41 3.21
C VAL A 893 23.97 3.71 1.90
N SER A 894 25.27 3.64 1.60
CA SER A 894 25.80 3.07 0.36
C SER A 894 26.56 1.77 0.63
N GLY A 895 26.30 0.75 -0.18
CA GLY A 895 27.09 -0.48 -0.23
C GLY A 895 28.43 -0.28 -0.95
N GLU A 896 29.19 -1.36 -1.12
CA GLU A 896 30.47 -1.39 -1.81
C GLU A 896 30.35 -2.15 -3.13
N ILE A 897 30.90 -1.56 -4.19
CA ILE A 897 30.98 -2.14 -5.53
C ILE A 897 32.33 -1.78 -6.15
N SER A 898 32.93 -2.76 -6.81
CA SER A 898 34.22 -2.66 -7.48
C SER A 898 34.11 -3.19 -8.91
N VAL A 899 34.85 -2.59 -9.83
CA VAL A 899 34.97 -3.05 -11.22
C VAL A 899 36.23 -3.90 -11.31
N ILE A 900 36.09 -5.16 -11.69
CA ILE A 900 37.21 -6.11 -11.76
C ILE A 900 37.87 -6.02 -13.13
N ASP A 901 37.07 -6.04 -14.18
CA ASP A 901 37.50 -5.96 -15.57
C ASP A 901 36.39 -5.34 -16.45
N LYS A 902 36.54 -5.41 -17.77
CA LYS A 902 35.62 -4.80 -18.76
C LYS A 902 34.23 -5.44 -18.82
N ASN A 903 34.00 -6.58 -18.17
CA ASN A 903 32.72 -7.29 -18.21
C ASN A 903 32.21 -7.73 -16.83
N THR A 904 33.03 -7.59 -15.78
CA THR A 904 32.76 -8.11 -14.45
C THR A 904 32.86 -7.03 -13.37
N ILE A 905 31.84 -7.00 -12.51
CA ILE A 905 31.82 -6.21 -11.27
C ILE A 905 31.73 -7.13 -10.04
N GLU A 906 32.14 -6.62 -8.90
CA GLU A 906 32.10 -7.28 -7.61
C GLU A 906 31.34 -6.41 -6.60
N ILE A 907 30.31 -6.96 -5.95
CA ILE A 907 29.55 -6.29 -4.89
C ILE A 907 29.92 -6.95 -3.57
N THR A 908 30.62 -6.22 -2.70
CA THR A 908 31.17 -6.74 -1.43
C THR A 908 30.39 -6.30 -0.20
N GLU A 909 29.44 -5.35 -0.36
CA GLU A 909 28.63 -4.86 0.74
C GLU A 909 27.29 -4.31 0.24
N LEU A 910 26.22 -4.61 0.97
CA LEU A 910 24.86 -4.10 0.70
C LEU A 910 24.50 -3.02 1.71
N PRO A 911 23.61 -2.06 1.37
CA PRO A 911 23.11 -1.11 2.35
C PRO A 911 22.54 -1.78 3.61
N ILE A 912 22.63 -1.08 4.75
CA ILE A 912 22.10 -1.56 6.02
C ILE A 912 20.62 -1.93 5.88
N ARG A 913 20.26 -3.11 6.41
CA ARG A 913 18.91 -3.71 6.33
C ARG A 913 18.44 -4.10 4.92
N THR A 914 19.35 -4.16 3.97
CA THR A 914 19.16 -4.88 2.71
C THR A 914 19.74 -6.29 2.87
N TRP A 915 18.86 -7.29 2.90
CA TRP A 915 19.23 -8.69 3.16
C TRP A 915 19.66 -9.41 1.89
N THR A 916 20.68 -10.26 1.98
CA THR A 916 21.32 -10.89 0.81
C THR A 916 20.33 -11.63 -0.09
N GLN A 917 19.46 -12.46 0.49
CA GLN A 917 18.47 -13.23 -0.28
C GLN A 917 17.42 -12.32 -0.93
N SER A 918 16.91 -11.33 -0.19
CA SER A 918 15.94 -10.37 -0.73
C SER A 918 16.53 -9.53 -1.86
N TYR A 919 17.80 -9.15 -1.75
CA TYR A 919 18.51 -8.43 -2.80
C TYR A 919 18.70 -9.28 -4.06
N LYS A 920 19.10 -10.55 -3.89
CA LYS A 920 19.19 -11.52 -4.99
C LYS A 920 17.89 -11.63 -5.77
N GLU A 921 16.78 -11.91 -5.08
CA GLU A 921 15.46 -12.11 -5.72
C GLU A 921 14.89 -10.84 -6.35
N SER A 922 15.00 -9.69 -5.67
CA SER A 922 14.33 -8.46 -6.08
C SER A 922 15.17 -7.53 -6.97
N VAL A 923 16.46 -7.83 -7.13
CA VAL A 923 17.39 -7.01 -7.91
C VAL A 923 18.11 -7.86 -8.96
N LEU A 924 18.91 -8.84 -8.56
CA LEU A 924 19.77 -9.58 -9.49
C LEU A 924 18.97 -10.51 -10.41
N GLU A 925 18.02 -11.30 -9.89
CA GLU A 925 17.17 -12.19 -10.71
C GLU A 925 16.36 -11.41 -11.75
N LEU A 926 15.80 -10.25 -11.37
CA LEU A 926 15.09 -9.38 -12.30
C LEU A 926 16.00 -8.78 -13.38
N MET A 927 17.25 -8.46 -13.02
CA MET A 927 18.24 -7.98 -13.99
C MET A 927 18.75 -9.09 -14.92
N LEU A 928 18.73 -10.34 -14.49
CA LEU A 928 19.13 -11.51 -15.29
C LEU A 928 18.05 -11.91 -16.28
N GLN A 929 16.80 -12.02 -15.83
CA GLN A 929 15.68 -12.50 -16.66
C GLN A 929 15.06 -11.38 -17.50
N GLY A 930 15.14 -10.12 -17.04
CA GLY A 930 14.36 -9.02 -17.59
C GLY A 930 12.89 -9.09 -17.16
N THR A 931 12.13 -8.05 -17.52
CA THR A 931 10.67 -7.98 -17.33
C THR A 931 10.03 -7.44 -18.61
N ASP A 932 8.70 -7.54 -18.74
CA ASP A 932 7.94 -6.92 -19.84
C ASP A 932 8.24 -5.43 -20.07
N LYS A 933 8.82 -4.74 -19.07
CA LYS A 933 9.13 -3.31 -19.10
C LYS A 933 10.63 -3.00 -19.22
N THR A 934 11.50 -3.94 -18.90
CA THR A 934 12.96 -3.70 -18.81
C THR A 934 13.71 -4.92 -19.33
N PRO A 935 14.52 -4.81 -20.38
CA PRO A 935 15.30 -5.93 -20.88
C PRO A 935 16.33 -6.39 -19.85
N ALA A 936 16.79 -7.64 -19.99
CA ALA A 936 17.86 -8.19 -19.16
C ALA A 936 19.13 -7.34 -19.25
N LEU A 937 19.69 -6.98 -18.09
CA LEU A 937 20.88 -6.14 -17.95
C LEU A 937 22.14 -6.97 -17.72
N ILE A 938 22.06 -8.04 -16.92
CA ILE A 938 23.21 -8.90 -16.60
C ILE A 938 23.12 -10.22 -17.36
N ASN A 939 24.27 -10.84 -17.63
CA ASN A 939 24.36 -12.12 -18.32
C ASN A 939 24.41 -13.30 -17.33
N ASP A 940 25.11 -13.11 -16.21
CA ASP A 940 25.32 -14.13 -15.18
C ASP A 940 25.72 -13.46 -13.86
N TYR A 941 25.54 -14.15 -12.74
CA TYR A 941 26.14 -13.76 -11.47
C TYR A 941 26.53 -14.99 -10.63
N LYS A 942 27.60 -14.87 -9.85
CA LYS A 942 28.08 -15.89 -8.92
C LYS A 942 28.06 -15.38 -7.49
N GLU A 943 27.83 -16.28 -6.55
CA GLU A 943 27.67 -16.00 -5.13
C GLU A 943 28.83 -16.59 -4.34
N TYR A 944 29.51 -15.73 -3.57
CA TYR A 944 30.61 -16.09 -2.68
C TYR A 944 30.39 -15.51 -1.27
N HIS A 945 29.12 -15.36 -0.88
CA HIS A 945 28.72 -14.89 0.45
C HIS A 945 29.06 -15.91 1.54
N THR A 946 29.26 -15.42 2.76
CA THR A 946 29.21 -16.24 3.97
C THR A 946 27.95 -15.89 4.78
N ASP A 947 27.79 -16.50 5.95
CA ASP A 947 26.77 -16.10 6.93
C ASP A 947 26.95 -14.66 7.46
N THR A 948 28.15 -14.09 7.31
CA THR A 948 28.52 -12.76 7.82
C THR A 948 28.88 -11.74 6.73
N THR A 949 29.40 -12.18 5.59
CA THR A 949 29.90 -11.31 4.50
C THR A 949 29.12 -11.46 3.21
N VAL A 950 29.07 -10.40 2.41
CA VAL A 950 28.43 -10.41 1.08
C VAL A 950 29.51 -10.36 0.00
N LYS A 951 29.41 -11.21 -1.03
CA LYS A 951 30.16 -11.09 -2.28
C LYS A 951 29.36 -11.63 -3.48
N PHE A 952 28.90 -10.74 -4.35
CA PHE A 952 28.36 -11.11 -5.67
C PHE A 952 29.38 -10.76 -6.76
N LEU A 953 29.66 -11.69 -7.66
CA LEU A 953 30.42 -11.45 -8.88
C LEU A 953 29.43 -11.39 -10.05
N VAL A 954 29.22 -10.22 -10.64
CA VAL A 954 28.18 -10.03 -11.68
C VAL A 954 28.86 -9.79 -13.03
N ARG A 955 28.44 -10.56 -14.04
CA ARG A 955 28.93 -10.47 -15.42
C ARG A 955 27.89 -9.85 -16.33
N MET A 956 28.32 -8.96 -17.23
CA MET A 956 27.49 -8.35 -18.26
C MET A 956 28.32 -8.13 -19.54
N SER A 957 27.70 -7.71 -20.65
CA SER A 957 28.47 -7.33 -21.84
C SER A 957 29.24 -6.02 -21.61
N GLU A 958 30.37 -5.84 -22.30
CA GLU A 958 31.21 -4.63 -22.19
C GLU A 958 30.41 -3.35 -22.45
N GLU A 959 29.51 -3.37 -23.45
CA GLU A 959 28.60 -2.26 -23.75
C GLU A 959 27.66 -1.94 -22.58
N LYS A 960 27.07 -2.97 -21.95
CA LYS A 960 26.14 -2.78 -20.83
C LYS A 960 26.87 -2.31 -19.57
N LEU A 961 28.10 -2.78 -19.33
CA LEU A 961 28.90 -2.29 -18.21
C LEU A 961 29.26 -0.81 -18.40
N ALA A 962 29.69 -0.42 -19.59
CA ALA A 962 29.98 0.98 -19.89
C ALA A 962 28.75 1.87 -19.70
N GLN A 963 27.56 1.41 -20.14
CA GLN A 963 26.30 2.11 -19.90
C GLN A 963 25.94 2.19 -18.41
N ALA A 964 26.15 1.11 -17.66
CA ALA A 964 25.89 1.06 -16.21
C ALA A 964 26.85 1.96 -15.42
N GLU A 965 28.13 2.03 -15.81
CA GLU A 965 29.10 2.97 -15.25
C GLU A 965 28.71 4.42 -15.53
N ALA A 966 28.34 4.75 -16.77
CA ALA A 966 27.89 6.10 -17.13
C ALA A 966 26.62 6.53 -16.37
N ALA A 967 25.72 5.58 -16.08
CA ALA A 967 24.52 5.82 -15.29
C ALA A 967 24.77 5.87 -13.76
N GLY A 968 25.93 5.38 -13.31
CA GLY A 968 26.32 5.22 -11.91
C GLY A 968 25.97 3.84 -11.34
N LEU A 969 26.99 3.03 -11.04
CA LEU A 969 26.83 1.64 -10.62
C LEU A 969 26.02 1.47 -9.33
N HIS A 970 26.21 2.31 -8.31
CA HIS A 970 25.41 2.25 -7.08
C HIS A 970 23.91 2.43 -7.33
N LYS A 971 23.55 3.29 -8.28
CA LYS A 971 22.16 3.56 -8.64
C LYS A 971 21.58 2.40 -9.45
N VAL A 972 22.33 1.91 -10.43
CA VAL A 972 21.94 0.80 -11.31
C VAL A 972 21.68 -0.45 -10.47
N PHE A 973 22.62 -0.82 -9.61
CA PHE A 973 22.53 -2.01 -8.75
C PHE A 973 21.77 -1.79 -7.44
N LYS A 974 21.09 -0.64 -7.27
CA LYS A 974 20.31 -0.33 -6.05
C LYS A 974 21.11 -0.50 -4.74
N LEU A 975 22.40 -0.17 -4.76
CA LEU A 975 23.30 -0.24 -3.61
C LEU A 975 23.27 1.02 -2.75
N GLN A 976 22.14 1.74 -2.78
CA GLN A 976 21.92 2.96 -2.01
C GLN A 976 20.53 2.94 -1.38
N SER A 977 20.47 3.24 -0.09
CA SER A 977 19.21 3.36 0.66
C SER A 977 19.19 4.64 1.49
N SER A 978 18.01 5.23 1.65
CA SER A 978 17.83 6.41 2.49
C SER A 978 17.48 6.02 3.92
N LEU A 979 18.23 6.54 4.89
CA LEU A 979 17.94 6.44 6.32
C LEU A 979 17.48 7.82 6.81
N THR A 980 16.30 7.88 7.44
CA THR A 980 15.76 9.13 7.99
C THR A 980 15.46 8.96 9.47
N CYS A 981 15.86 9.96 10.25
CA CYS A 981 15.77 9.99 11.71
C CYS A 981 14.88 11.15 12.17
N ASN A 982 13.77 11.39 11.45
CA ASN A 982 12.84 12.49 11.76
C ASN A 982 11.86 12.16 12.91
N SER A 983 11.85 10.90 13.36
CA SER A 983 10.91 10.35 14.35
C SER A 983 11.67 9.76 15.53
N MET A 984 12.53 10.57 16.16
CA MET A 984 13.20 10.20 17.40
C MET A 984 12.24 10.49 18.55
N VAL A 985 11.44 9.48 18.91
CA VAL A 985 10.40 9.60 19.94
C VAL A 985 10.68 8.54 21.00
N LEU A 986 10.79 8.97 22.25
CA LEU A 986 11.12 8.11 23.40
C LEU A 986 10.23 8.48 24.58
N PHE A 987 10.02 7.52 25.48
CA PHE A 987 9.50 7.86 26.80
C PHE A 987 10.61 8.50 27.63
N ASP A 988 10.36 9.67 28.19
CA ASP A 988 11.27 10.28 29.17
C ASP A 988 11.30 9.48 30.49
N HIS A 989 12.10 9.94 31.45
CA HIS A 989 12.23 9.30 32.76
C HIS A 989 10.94 9.32 33.60
N MET A 990 9.96 10.15 33.23
CA MET A 990 8.64 10.27 33.87
C MET A 990 7.57 9.42 33.17
N GLY A 991 7.92 8.72 32.08
CA GLY A 991 6.98 7.91 31.31
C GLY A 991 6.09 8.70 30.34
N CYS A 992 6.51 9.90 29.93
CA CYS A 992 5.81 10.70 28.92
C CYS A 992 6.51 10.62 27.56
N LEU A 993 5.75 10.55 26.47
CA LEU A 993 6.32 10.55 25.11
C LEU A 993 6.87 11.93 24.77
N LYS A 994 8.14 11.97 24.38
CA LYS A 994 8.83 13.18 23.94
C LYS A 994 9.49 12.94 22.59
N ARG A 995 9.37 13.93 21.69
CA ARG A 995 10.09 13.97 20.42
C ARG A 995 11.39 14.76 20.60
N TYR A 996 12.47 14.23 20.03
CA TYR A 996 13.80 14.84 20.03
C TYR A 996 14.14 15.29 18.61
N ASP A 997 14.74 16.48 18.50
CA ASP A 997 15.16 17.04 17.21
C ASP A 997 16.58 16.62 16.83
N SER A 998 17.43 16.34 17.83
CA SER A 998 18.80 15.85 17.62
C SER A 998 19.17 14.70 18.57
N VAL A 999 20.21 13.97 18.20
CA VAL A 999 20.78 12.89 19.02
C VAL A 999 21.52 13.45 20.25
N GLN A 1000 22.02 14.67 20.13
CA GLN A 1000 22.68 15.40 21.20
C GLN A 1000 21.70 15.73 22.32
N ASP A 1001 20.44 16.02 22.00
CA ASP A 1001 19.39 16.28 23.01
C ASP A 1001 19.11 15.02 23.84
N ILE A 1002 19.02 13.86 23.18
CA ILE A 1002 18.90 12.54 23.82
C ILE A 1002 20.10 12.31 24.76
N LEU A 1003 21.31 12.61 24.28
CA LEU A 1003 22.54 12.41 25.04
C LEU A 1003 22.60 13.31 26.29
N ARG A 1004 22.22 14.59 26.17
CA ARG A 1004 22.20 15.55 27.30
C ARG A 1004 21.21 15.13 28.38
N GLU A 1005 19.98 14.82 27.99
CA GLU A 1005 18.94 14.46 28.96
C GLU A 1005 19.28 13.16 29.70
N PHE A 1006 19.83 12.17 28.98
CA PHE A 1006 20.37 10.96 29.62
C PHE A 1006 21.54 11.28 30.56
N PHE A 1007 22.48 12.14 30.14
CA PHE A 1007 23.67 12.49 30.91
C PHE A 1007 23.32 13.16 32.25
N GLU A 1008 22.41 14.13 32.24
CA GLU A 1008 21.97 14.84 33.46
C GLU A 1008 21.36 13.85 34.47
N LEU A 1009 20.46 12.97 33.99
CA LEU A 1009 19.85 11.95 34.82
C LEU A 1009 20.89 10.96 35.35
N ARG A 1010 21.80 10.48 34.50
CA ARG A 1010 22.83 9.52 34.90
C ARG A 1010 23.78 10.11 35.93
N LEU A 1011 24.15 11.39 35.79
CA LEU A 1011 25.02 12.09 36.75
C LEU A 1011 24.34 12.22 38.11
N HIS A 1012 23.03 12.51 38.15
CA HIS A 1012 22.24 12.49 39.38
C HIS A 1012 22.23 11.10 40.04
N TYR A 1013 21.99 10.04 39.27
CA TYR A 1013 22.03 8.66 39.78
C TYR A 1013 23.43 8.22 40.25
N TYR A 1014 24.51 8.77 39.69
CA TYR A 1014 25.86 8.54 40.22
C TYR A 1014 26.04 9.14 41.62
N LYS A 1015 25.45 10.32 41.90
CA LYS A 1015 25.45 10.91 43.24
C LYS A 1015 24.66 10.03 44.21
N LEU A 1016 23.43 9.64 43.84
CA LEU A 1016 22.60 8.74 44.65
C LEU A 1016 23.29 7.40 44.93
N ARG A 1017 23.97 6.83 43.93
CA ARG A 1017 24.76 5.60 44.09
C ARG A 1017 25.90 5.81 45.08
N LYS A 1018 26.63 6.91 44.98
CA LYS A 1018 27.71 7.24 45.90
C LYS A 1018 27.18 7.34 47.33
N ASP A 1019 26.13 8.12 47.54
CA ASP A 1019 25.52 8.32 48.87
C ASP A 1019 24.99 6.99 49.46
N TRP A 1020 24.37 6.15 48.63
CA TRP A 1020 23.90 4.83 49.04
C TRP A 1020 25.05 3.89 49.42
N LEU A 1021 26.13 3.88 48.64
CA LEU A 1021 27.32 3.07 48.93
C LEU A 1021 28.03 3.53 50.19
N GLU A 1022 28.22 4.84 50.39
CA GLU A 1022 28.83 5.40 51.60
C GLU A 1022 28.03 4.99 52.85
N GLY A 1023 26.70 5.12 52.80
CA GLY A 1023 25.84 4.70 53.91
C GLY A 1023 25.83 3.19 54.15
N SER A 1024 25.73 2.37 53.10
CA SER A 1024 25.73 0.90 53.22
C SER A 1024 27.07 0.36 53.72
N LEU A 1025 28.19 0.85 53.17
CA LEU A 1025 29.53 0.46 53.59
C LEU A 1025 29.83 0.96 55.01
N GLY A 1026 29.36 2.15 55.37
CA GLY A 1026 29.42 2.67 56.75
C GLY A 1026 28.68 1.78 57.74
N ALA A 1027 27.47 1.33 57.41
CA ALA A 1027 26.70 0.39 58.23
C ALA A 1027 27.38 -0.99 58.35
N GLU A 1028 27.96 -1.51 57.27
CA GLU A 1028 28.75 -2.75 57.30
C GLU A 1028 30.02 -2.61 58.15
N ALA A 1029 30.72 -1.48 58.05
CA ALA A 1029 31.89 -1.17 58.87
C ALA A 1029 31.54 -1.04 60.36
N ALA A 1030 30.41 -0.41 60.69
CA ALA A 1030 29.89 -0.34 62.07
C ALA A 1030 29.55 -1.73 62.62
N LYS A 1031 28.91 -2.58 61.81
CA LYS A 1031 28.63 -3.97 62.15
C LYS A 1031 29.90 -4.76 62.45
N LEU A 1032 30.90 -4.70 61.58
CA LEU A 1032 32.20 -5.37 61.76
C LEU A 1032 32.95 -4.83 62.99
N SER A 1033 32.90 -3.51 63.23
CA SER A 1033 33.47 -2.87 64.41
C SER A 1033 32.83 -3.41 65.70
N ASN A 1034 31.51 -3.53 65.72
CA ASN A 1034 30.77 -4.06 66.85
C ASN A 1034 31.07 -5.56 67.09
N GLN A 1035 31.23 -6.36 66.03
CA GLN A 1035 31.63 -7.76 66.14
C GLN A 1035 33.06 -7.89 66.70
N ALA A 1036 34.01 -7.14 66.16
CA ALA A 1036 35.40 -7.13 66.65
C ALA A 1036 35.47 -6.68 68.12
N ARG A 1037 34.75 -5.61 68.48
CA ARG A 1037 34.65 -5.11 69.86
C ARG A 1037 34.08 -6.17 70.80
N PHE A 1038 33.01 -6.87 70.40
CA PHE A 1038 32.42 -7.92 71.22
C PHE A 1038 33.36 -9.10 71.46
N VAL A 1039 34.04 -9.56 70.40
CA VAL A 1039 35.03 -10.64 70.53
C VAL A 1039 36.18 -10.22 71.44
N LEU A 1040 36.72 -9.01 71.27
CA LEU A 1040 37.77 -8.45 72.13
C LEU A 1040 37.33 -8.35 73.59
N GLU A 1041 36.18 -7.72 73.85
CA GLU A 1041 35.66 -7.59 75.21
C GLU A 1041 35.37 -8.97 75.85
N LYS A 1042 35.04 -9.99 75.05
CA LYS A 1042 34.87 -11.36 75.53
C LYS A 1042 36.21 -12.04 75.86
N ILE A 1043 37.23 -11.88 75.02
CA ILE A 1043 38.59 -12.39 75.27
C ILE A 1043 39.21 -11.73 76.52
N GLU A 1044 38.98 -10.43 76.70
CA GLU A 1044 39.47 -9.64 77.84
C GLU A 1044 38.67 -9.85 79.14
N GLY A 1045 37.63 -10.71 79.13
CA GLY A 1045 36.77 -10.96 80.28
C GLY A 1045 35.81 -9.83 80.65
N LYS A 1046 35.74 -8.75 79.86
CA LYS A 1046 34.83 -7.59 80.05
C LYS A 1046 33.37 -7.92 79.74
N VAL A 1047 33.12 -9.02 79.03
CA VAL A 1047 31.79 -9.55 78.68
C VAL A 1047 31.73 -11.04 79.04
N SER A 1048 30.76 -11.44 79.88
CA SER A 1048 30.46 -12.84 80.16
C SER A 1048 29.09 -13.21 79.60
N ILE A 1049 29.03 -14.34 78.88
CA ILE A 1049 27.84 -14.86 78.21
C ILE A 1049 27.34 -16.17 78.83
N GLU A 1050 28.18 -16.82 79.63
CA GLU A 1050 27.92 -18.09 80.26
C GLU A 1050 26.75 -17.96 81.23
N ASN A 1051 25.80 -18.89 81.13
CA ASN A 1051 24.67 -19.03 82.05
C ASN A 1051 23.74 -17.80 82.17
N LYS A 1052 23.74 -16.92 81.16
CA LYS A 1052 22.82 -15.76 81.08
C LYS A 1052 21.70 -16.01 80.08
N SER A 1053 20.50 -15.56 80.41
CA SER A 1053 19.37 -15.61 79.48
C SER A 1053 19.59 -14.65 78.29
N LYS A 1054 19.02 -14.97 77.12
CA LYS A 1054 19.07 -14.09 75.93
C LYS A 1054 18.59 -12.66 76.24
N ARG A 1055 17.60 -12.52 77.12
CA ARG A 1055 17.05 -11.22 77.55
C ARG A 1055 18.05 -10.40 78.35
N GLU A 1056 18.82 -11.03 79.24
CA GLU A 1056 19.89 -10.37 80.00
C GLU A 1056 21.07 -9.99 79.12
N LEU A 1057 21.44 -10.84 78.16
CA LEU A 1057 22.49 -10.55 77.18
C LEU A 1057 22.13 -9.32 76.33
N ILE A 1058 20.89 -9.24 75.84
CA ILE A 1058 20.41 -8.07 75.09
C ILE A 1058 20.47 -6.81 75.98
N ARG A 1059 20.03 -6.89 77.24
CA ARG A 1059 20.08 -5.74 78.17
C ARG A 1059 21.53 -5.27 78.42
N MET A 1060 22.46 -6.22 78.60
CA MET A 1060 23.88 -5.95 78.79
C MET A 1060 24.49 -5.26 77.55
N LEU A 1061 24.17 -5.72 76.35
CA LEU A 1061 24.65 -5.12 75.09
C LEU A 1061 24.14 -3.68 74.94
N VAL A 1062 22.87 -3.42 75.25
CA VAL A 1062 22.32 -2.05 75.25
C VAL A 1062 23.04 -1.16 76.27
N GLN A 1063 23.25 -1.64 77.50
CA GLN A 1063 23.94 -0.87 78.55
C GLN A 1063 25.41 -0.55 78.21
N LYS A 1064 26.10 -1.45 77.49
CA LYS A 1064 27.47 -1.26 77.01
C LYS A 1064 27.57 -0.40 75.75
N GLY A 1065 26.44 0.11 75.25
CA GLY A 1065 26.39 0.98 74.07
C GLY A 1065 26.64 0.23 72.76
N TYR A 1066 26.29 -1.05 72.66
CA TYR A 1066 26.23 -1.72 71.36
C TYR A 1066 24.99 -1.26 70.60
N GLU A 1067 25.16 -0.98 69.32
CA GLU A 1067 24.07 -0.63 68.42
C GLU A 1067 23.25 -1.88 68.04
N SER A 1068 21.94 -1.72 67.90
CA SER A 1068 21.12 -2.74 67.21
C SER A 1068 21.61 -2.86 65.77
N ASP A 1069 21.54 -4.06 65.16
CA ASP A 1069 22.16 -4.40 63.86
C ASP A 1069 22.20 -3.20 62.89
N PRO A 1070 23.37 -2.57 62.71
CA PRO A 1070 23.49 -1.32 61.96
C PRO A 1070 23.04 -1.45 60.50
N VAL A 1071 23.23 -2.63 59.91
CA VAL A 1071 22.81 -2.91 58.52
C VAL A 1071 21.29 -3.06 58.44
N ALA A 1072 20.68 -3.75 59.40
CA ALA A 1072 19.22 -3.88 59.44
C ALA A 1072 18.54 -2.52 59.73
N ALA A 1073 19.13 -1.72 60.61
CA ALA A 1073 18.66 -0.36 60.92
C ALA A 1073 18.77 0.56 59.69
N TRP A 1074 19.90 0.53 58.98
CA TRP A 1074 20.09 1.25 57.73
C TRP A 1074 19.07 0.84 56.66
N ASN A 1075 18.88 -0.46 56.42
CA ASN A 1075 17.90 -0.94 55.45
C ASN A 1075 16.47 -0.51 55.80
N LYS A 1076 16.06 -0.60 57.08
CA LYS A 1076 14.75 -0.15 57.55
C LYS A 1076 14.58 1.37 57.39
N ALA A 1077 15.63 2.15 57.58
CA ALA A 1077 15.61 3.60 57.36
C ALA A 1077 15.41 3.92 55.88
N GLN A 1078 16.11 3.22 54.98
CA GLN A 1078 15.95 3.37 53.52
C GLN A 1078 14.56 2.98 53.02
N GLU A 1079 13.96 1.91 53.57
CA GLU A 1079 12.58 1.53 53.26
C GLU A 1079 11.56 2.59 53.70
N LYS A 1080 11.81 3.28 54.81
CA LYS A 1080 10.94 4.38 55.29
C LYS A 1080 11.07 5.66 54.46
N SER A 1081 12.28 6.02 54.02
CA SER A 1081 12.52 7.23 53.24
C SER A 1081 12.11 7.12 51.77
N ALA A 1082 11.98 5.91 51.22
CA ALA A 1082 11.57 5.67 49.83
C ALA A 1082 10.08 5.98 49.50
N GLY A 1083 9.30 6.55 50.42
CA GLY A 1083 7.96 7.08 50.14
C GLY A 1083 6.90 6.04 49.73
N GLY A 1084 6.16 5.53 50.73
CA GLY A 1084 4.77 5.10 50.59
C GLY A 1084 4.41 4.08 49.50
N LEU A 1085 4.87 2.83 49.62
CA LEU A 1085 4.21 1.59 49.15
C LEU A 1085 5.05 0.33 49.43
N VAL A 1086 6.33 0.48 49.79
CA VAL A 1086 7.18 -0.63 50.23
C VAL A 1086 6.91 -0.94 51.71
N LYS A 1087 5.73 -1.49 52.02
CA LYS A 1087 5.60 -2.33 53.23
C LYS A 1087 6.03 -3.74 52.84
N HIS A 1088 7.32 -4.03 52.96
CA HIS A 1088 7.77 -5.43 52.91
C HIS A 1088 7.04 -6.21 54.03
N TYR A 1089 6.45 -7.33 53.62
CA TYR A 1089 5.76 -8.30 54.46
C TYR A 1089 6.73 -8.89 55.49
N SER A 1090 6.86 -8.24 56.65
CA SER A 1090 7.28 -8.83 57.92
C SER A 1090 7.02 -7.86 59.09
N GLU A 1091 5.75 -7.49 59.32
CA GLU A 1091 5.37 -6.96 60.64
C GLU A 1091 5.20 -8.15 61.60
N ASP A 1092 6.32 -8.81 61.88
CA ASP A 1092 6.54 -9.64 63.07
C ASP A 1092 8.03 -9.53 63.46
N ALA A 1093 8.49 -8.30 63.59
CA ALA A 1093 9.69 -7.99 64.35
C ALA A 1093 9.42 -6.70 65.11
N SER A 1094 8.97 -6.88 66.35
CA SER A 1094 8.90 -5.86 67.40
C SER A 1094 10.03 -4.83 67.27
N ASP A 1095 9.76 -3.57 67.62
CA ASP A 1095 10.74 -2.47 67.84
C ASP A 1095 11.78 -2.78 68.96
N ARG A 1096 12.10 -4.04 69.18
CA ARG A 1096 13.12 -4.52 70.11
C ARG A 1096 14.50 -4.47 69.42
N PRO A 1097 15.55 -4.06 70.14
CA PRO A 1097 16.93 -4.12 69.66
C PRO A 1097 17.31 -5.51 69.14
N ASN A 1098 17.84 -5.57 67.92
CA ASN A 1098 18.30 -6.81 67.27
C ASN A 1098 19.82 -6.95 67.37
N PHE A 1099 20.29 -7.84 68.25
CA PHE A 1099 21.71 -8.16 68.43
C PHE A 1099 22.11 -9.54 67.89
N ASN A 1100 21.26 -10.16 67.06
CA ASN A 1100 21.56 -11.51 66.57
C ASN A 1100 22.88 -11.56 65.79
N TYR A 1101 23.27 -10.49 65.08
CA TYR A 1101 24.54 -10.43 64.34
C TYR A 1101 25.81 -10.60 65.20
N ILE A 1102 25.70 -10.41 66.52
CA ILE A 1102 26.75 -10.67 67.51
C ILE A 1102 26.51 -12.00 68.19
N LEU A 1103 25.29 -12.23 68.68
CA LEU A 1103 24.96 -13.39 69.51
C LEU A 1103 24.89 -14.71 68.73
N SER A 1104 24.76 -14.67 67.40
CA SER A 1104 24.79 -15.85 66.52
C SER A 1104 26.17 -16.13 65.93
N MET A 1105 27.21 -15.46 66.39
CA MET A 1105 28.58 -15.73 65.94
C MET A 1105 29.02 -17.12 66.43
N PRO A 1106 29.58 -17.99 65.57
CA PRO A 1106 30.14 -19.27 65.99
C PRO A 1106 31.24 -19.11 67.06
N LEU A 1107 31.38 -20.09 67.95
CA LEU A 1107 32.37 -20.08 69.04
C LEU A 1107 33.82 -19.90 68.56
N TRP A 1108 34.17 -20.44 67.40
CA TRP A 1108 35.52 -20.28 66.82
C TRP A 1108 35.86 -18.82 66.49
N CYS A 1109 34.87 -17.92 66.38
CA CYS A 1109 35.11 -16.51 66.17
C CYS A 1109 35.74 -15.80 67.39
N LEU A 1110 35.83 -16.48 68.55
CA LEU A 1110 36.45 -15.95 69.78
C LEU A 1110 37.98 -16.11 69.80
N THR A 1111 38.65 -15.87 68.67
CA THR A 1111 40.11 -15.91 68.54
C THR A 1111 40.67 -14.54 68.20
N LYS A 1112 41.94 -14.28 68.58
CA LYS A 1112 42.64 -13.03 68.22
C LYS A 1112 42.75 -12.85 66.70
N GLU A 1113 43.04 -13.94 65.98
CA GLU A 1113 43.11 -13.98 64.52
C GLU A 1113 41.80 -13.48 63.87
N LYS A 1114 40.65 -13.86 64.45
CA LYS A 1114 39.35 -13.42 63.92
C LYS A 1114 39.09 -11.95 64.17
N VAL A 1115 39.53 -11.40 65.30
CA VAL A 1115 39.45 -9.95 65.55
C VAL A 1115 40.25 -9.19 64.50
N GLU A 1116 41.49 -9.60 64.24
CA GLU A 1116 42.35 -8.98 63.22
C GLU A 1116 41.72 -9.09 61.82
N GLU A 1117 41.13 -10.24 61.49
CA GLU A 1117 40.39 -10.44 60.24
C GLU A 1117 39.18 -9.49 60.12
N LEU A 1118 38.37 -9.35 61.18
CA LEU A 1118 37.20 -8.46 61.22
C LEU A 1118 37.60 -6.98 61.13
N LEU A 1119 38.68 -6.57 61.81
CA LEU A 1119 39.22 -5.21 61.71
C LEU A 1119 39.78 -4.94 60.31
N LYS A 1120 40.48 -5.89 59.71
CA LYS A 1120 40.95 -5.78 58.32
C LYS A 1120 39.78 -5.67 57.34
N GLN A 1121 38.72 -6.46 57.51
CA GLN A 1121 37.50 -6.35 56.70
C GLN A 1121 36.82 -4.99 56.89
N ARG A 1122 36.75 -4.47 58.12
CA ARG A 1122 36.23 -3.12 58.40
C ARG A 1122 37.04 -2.07 57.65
N ASP A 1123 38.36 -2.09 57.76
CA ASP A 1123 39.23 -1.10 57.14
C ASP A 1123 39.09 -1.12 55.61
N GLN A 1124 38.97 -2.32 55.03
CA GLN A 1124 38.65 -2.48 53.61
C GLN A 1124 37.29 -1.87 53.20
N LYS A 1125 36.32 -1.78 54.11
CA LYS A 1125 34.99 -1.17 53.86
C LYS A 1125 35.02 0.35 53.99
N VAL A 1126 35.88 0.89 54.85
CA VAL A 1126 36.06 2.32 55.06
C VAL A 1126 36.92 2.94 53.95
N ASP A 1127 37.91 2.20 53.43
CA ASP A 1127 38.87 2.66 52.42
C ASP A 1127 38.43 2.42 50.96
N VAL A 1128 37.14 2.14 50.73
CA VAL A 1128 36.63 1.85 49.37
C VAL A 1128 36.57 3.14 48.54
N SER A 1129 37.47 3.27 47.57
CA SER A 1129 37.36 4.28 46.52
C SER A 1129 36.16 3.97 45.61
N ILE A 1130 35.12 4.80 45.66
CA ILE A 1130 33.94 4.68 44.81
C ILE A 1130 34.31 5.16 43.39
N PRO A 1131 34.21 4.30 42.35
CA PRO A 1131 34.63 4.67 41.00
C PRO A 1131 33.86 5.89 40.49
N ILE A 1132 34.60 6.93 40.11
CA ILE A 1132 34.06 8.16 39.50
C ILE A 1132 33.62 7.85 38.06
N MET A 1133 32.55 8.49 37.57
CA MET A 1133 31.97 8.28 36.23
C MET A 1133 33.01 8.20 35.10
N LEU A 1134 34.06 9.03 35.15
CA LEU A 1134 35.14 9.06 34.16
C LEU A 1134 35.89 7.73 34.04
N SER A 1135 36.21 7.05 35.15
CA SER A 1135 36.96 5.78 35.12
C SER A 1135 36.09 4.66 34.56
N VAL A 1136 34.80 4.65 34.89
CA VAL A 1136 33.83 3.68 34.37
C VAL A 1136 33.66 3.83 32.86
N LEU A 1137 33.57 5.05 32.33
CA LEU A 1137 33.46 5.31 30.90
C LEU A 1137 34.69 4.81 30.11
N HIS A 1138 35.90 5.05 30.62
CA HIS A 1138 37.13 4.53 30.01
C HIS A 1138 37.15 2.99 30.03
N PHE A 1139 36.71 2.38 31.12
CA PHE A 1139 36.64 0.93 31.26
C PHE A 1139 35.69 0.31 30.22
N VAL A 1140 34.52 0.91 29.98
CA VAL A 1140 33.59 0.45 28.93
C VAL A 1140 34.26 0.43 27.57
N ARG A 1141 34.92 1.54 27.21
CA ARG A 1141 35.61 1.66 25.92
C ARG A 1141 36.67 0.58 25.74
N GLN A 1142 37.51 0.35 26.76
CA GLN A 1142 38.55 -0.67 26.71
C GLN A 1142 38.00 -2.09 26.55
N ASN A 1143 36.91 -2.43 27.24
CA ASN A 1143 36.28 -3.76 27.15
C ASN A 1143 35.63 -3.99 25.77
N VAL A 1144 35.00 -2.97 25.19
CA VAL A 1144 34.47 -3.06 23.82
C VAL A 1144 35.61 -3.30 22.82
N GLU A 1145 36.72 -2.57 22.94
CA GLU A 1145 37.90 -2.74 22.08
C GLU A 1145 38.58 -4.11 22.28
N ALA A 1146 38.55 -4.68 23.48
CA ALA A 1146 39.06 -6.03 23.76
C ALA A 1146 38.17 -7.10 23.10
N MET A 1147 36.86 -7.01 23.28
CA MET A 1147 35.88 -7.93 22.70
C MET A 1147 35.95 -7.96 21.17
N GLU A 1148 36.03 -6.81 20.50
CA GLU A 1148 36.15 -6.75 19.05
C GLU A 1148 37.47 -7.37 18.55
N ARG A 1149 38.57 -7.22 19.30
CA ARG A 1149 39.85 -7.87 18.99
C ARG A 1149 39.77 -9.39 19.12
N GLU A 1150 39.08 -9.88 20.15
CA GLU A 1150 38.83 -11.32 20.33
C GLU A 1150 37.97 -11.89 19.18
N GLU A 1151 36.88 -11.21 18.79
CA GLU A 1151 36.03 -11.62 17.68
C GLU A 1151 36.81 -11.67 16.34
N LEU A 1152 37.62 -10.65 16.06
CA LEU A 1152 38.49 -10.61 14.87
C LEU A 1152 39.54 -11.72 14.86
N SER A 1153 40.03 -12.12 16.05
CA SER A 1153 41.01 -13.20 16.21
C SER A 1153 40.37 -14.58 16.08
N ALA A 1154 39.16 -14.77 16.62
CA ALA A 1154 38.39 -16.00 16.48
C ALA A 1154 38.01 -16.29 15.02
N GLY A 1155 37.73 -15.26 14.22
CA GLY A 1155 37.47 -15.39 12.77
C GLY A 1155 38.69 -15.82 11.94
N LYS A 1156 39.91 -15.74 12.48
CA LYS A 1156 41.16 -16.14 11.81
C LYS A 1156 41.70 -17.52 12.24
N ALA A 1157 41.09 -18.17 13.23
CA ALA A 1157 41.63 -19.39 13.82
C ALA A 1157 41.44 -20.62 12.89
N ILE A 1158 42.54 -21.14 12.34
CA ILE A 1158 42.60 -22.43 11.67
C ILE A 1158 42.41 -23.52 12.75
N LYS A 1159 41.23 -24.16 12.80
CA LYS A 1159 41.02 -25.33 13.67
C LYS A 1159 41.82 -26.52 13.14
N LEU A 1160 42.92 -26.85 13.79
CA LEU A 1160 43.61 -28.14 13.64
C LEU A 1160 42.72 -29.25 14.19
N VAL A 1161 42.10 -30.05 13.31
CA VAL A 1161 41.37 -31.25 13.71
C VAL A 1161 42.38 -32.35 14.06
N LYS A 1162 42.47 -32.72 15.34
CA LYS A 1162 43.20 -33.94 15.76
C LYS A 1162 42.40 -35.17 15.34
N GLY A 1163 42.77 -35.77 14.21
CA GLY A 1163 42.39 -37.15 13.88
C GLY A 1163 43.25 -38.13 14.68
N LYS A 1164 42.64 -39.21 15.17
CA LYS A 1164 43.38 -40.37 15.71
C LYS A 1164 44.24 -40.97 14.59
N VAL A 1165 45.54 -41.07 14.84
CA VAL A 1165 46.57 -41.79 14.08
C VAL A 1165 46.68 -41.42 12.59
N GLY A 1166 47.51 -40.43 12.29
CA GLY A 1166 47.92 -40.06 10.92
C GLY A 1166 48.30 -38.57 10.84
N LYS A 1167 49.39 -38.24 10.12
CA LYS A 1167 49.95 -36.87 9.99
C LYS A 1167 48.84 -35.82 9.74
N PRO A 1168 48.88 -34.66 10.42
CA PRO A 1168 47.87 -33.63 10.24
C PRO A 1168 47.93 -33.06 8.82
N LYS A 1169 46.88 -33.28 8.02
CA LYS A 1169 46.67 -32.54 6.76
C LYS A 1169 46.04 -31.19 7.07
N VAL A 1170 46.75 -30.13 6.76
CA VAL A 1170 46.21 -28.76 6.74
C VAL A 1170 45.25 -28.68 5.55
N LYS A 1171 43.93 -28.74 5.80
CA LYS A 1171 42.95 -28.26 4.82
C LYS A 1171 43.01 -26.73 4.87
N LYS A 1172 43.62 -26.08 3.87
CA LYS A 1172 43.37 -24.66 3.60
C LYS A 1172 41.86 -24.55 3.32
N LEU A 1173 41.12 -23.91 4.22
CA LEU A 1173 39.77 -23.41 3.91
C LEU A 1173 39.92 -22.38 2.79
N ASN A 1174 39.12 -22.47 1.72
CA ASN A 1174 39.06 -21.50 0.60
C ASN A 1174 38.48 -20.14 1.05
N LEU A 1175 38.99 -19.56 2.14
CA LEU A 1175 38.56 -18.25 2.66
C LEU A 1175 38.93 -17.10 1.71
N GLU A 1176 39.94 -17.28 0.85
CA GLU A 1176 40.36 -16.29 -0.16
C GLU A 1176 39.24 -15.92 -1.15
N GLU A 1177 38.39 -16.87 -1.55
CA GLU A 1177 37.32 -16.61 -2.53
C GLU A 1177 36.21 -15.70 -1.97
N THR A 1178 36.06 -15.63 -0.65
CA THR A 1178 35.02 -14.84 0.04
C THR A 1178 35.45 -13.41 0.38
N LEU A 1179 36.73 -13.08 0.20
CA LEU A 1179 37.28 -11.74 0.45
C LEU A 1179 37.14 -10.84 -0.79
N PRO A 1180 37.07 -9.50 -0.62
CA PRO A 1180 37.14 -8.56 -1.73
C PRO A 1180 38.37 -8.80 -2.59
N SER A 1181 38.23 -8.68 -3.91
CA SER A 1181 39.35 -8.87 -4.83
C SER A 1181 40.38 -7.74 -4.66
N PRO A 1182 41.68 -8.06 -4.47
CA PRO A 1182 42.70 -7.04 -4.17
C PRO A 1182 42.99 -6.09 -5.34
N PHE A 1183 42.60 -6.45 -6.57
CA PHE A 1183 42.87 -5.69 -7.79
C PHE A 1183 41.63 -4.98 -8.37
N GLY A 1184 40.47 -5.05 -7.69
CA GLY A 1184 39.25 -4.38 -8.17
C GLY A 1184 39.30 -2.86 -8.01
N ARG A 1185 38.92 -2.11 -9.05
CA ARG A 1185 38.74 -0.66 -8.96
C ARG A 1185 37.48 -0.35 -8.17
N ARG A 1186 37.62 0.03 -6.90
CA ARG A 1186 36.50 0.45 -6.04
C ARG A 1186 35.83 1.71 -6.61
N VAL A 1187 34.51 1.69 -6.69
CA VAL A 1187 33.71 2.83 -7.17
C VAL A 1187 33.23 3.62 -5.96
N GLU A 1188 33.53 4.92 -5.94
CA GLU A 1188 33.05 5.84 -4.92
C GLU A 1188 31.55 6.14 -5.14
N PRO A 1189 30.71 6.12 -4.08
CA PRO A 1189 29.30 6.45 -4.21
C PRO A 1189 29.11 7.93 -4.58
N PRO A 1190 28.23 8.26 -5.55
CA PRO A 1190 28.03 9.65 -5.96
C PRO A 1190 27.31 10.46 -4.87
N THR A 1191 27.94 11.54 -4.37
CA THR A 1191 27.42 12.36 -3.26
C THR A 1191 26.79 13.69 -3.69
N GLN A 1192 27.13 14.24 -4.86
CA GLN A 1192 26.72 15.59 -5.31
C GLN A 1192 25.31 15.73 -5.93
N PRO A 1193 24.83 14.84 -6.82
CA PRO A 1193 23.55 15.04 -7.52
C PRO A 1193 22.34 15.03 -6.58
N ILE A 1194 22.46 14.33 -5.44
CA ILE A 1194 21.36 14.07 -4.51
C ILE A 1194 21.25 15.17 -3.44
N LYS A 1195 22.37 15.83 -3.06
CA LYS A 1195 22.34 17.03 -2.21
C LYS A 1195 21.53 18.17 -2.87
N ALA A 1196 21.64 18.33 -4.19
CA ALA A 1196 20.87 19.30 -4.96
C ALA A 1196 19.35 18.96 -5.02
N ASP A 1197 19.01 17.68 -5.13
CA ASP A 1197 17.61 17.21 -5.14
C ASP A 1197 16.95 17.28 -3.75
N ALA A 1198 17.71 16.99 -2.69
CA ALA A 1198 17.30 17.17 -1.29
C ALA A 1198 17.06 18.66 -0.97
N ALA A 1199 17.95 19.55 -1.40
CA ALA A 1199 17.79 21.00 -1.26
C ALA A 1199 16.55 21.52 -2.01
N LYS A 1200 16.28 21.03 -3.24
CA LYS A 1200 15.05 21.35 -3.99
C LYS A 1200 13.78 20.90 -3.27
N LYS A 1201 13.77 19.71 -2.65
CA LYS A 1201 12.62 19.22 -1.86
C LYS A 1201 12.42 20.01 -0.56
N LEU A 1202 13.50 20.43 0.10
CA LEU A 1202 13.46 21.25 1.31
C LEU A 1202 12.84 22.63 1.01
N ASN A 1203 13.24 23.25 -0.11
CA ASN A 1203 12.69 24.53 -0.56
C ASN A 1203 11.21 24.43 -0.97
N ARG A 1204 10.75 23.29 -1.49
CA ARG A 1204 9.32 23.02 -1.73
C ARG A 1204 8.53 22.87 -0.43
N LYS A 1205 9.08 22.22 0.60
CA LYS A 1205 8.42 22.09 1.92
C LYS A 1205 8.32 23.43 2.65
N LYS A 1206 9.35 24.27 2.63
CA LYS A 1206 9.29 25.63 3.21
C LYS A 1206 8.20 26.48 2.56
N LYS A 1207 8.00 26.39 1.24
CA LYS A 1207 6.93 27.08 0.51
C LYS A 1207 5.50 26.59 0.80
N VAL A 1208 5.36 25.38 1.35
CA VAL A 1208 4.06 24.79 1.72
C VAL A 1208 3.75 25.04 3.20
N ILE A 1209 4.76 25.31 4.04
CA ILE A 1209 4.57 25.70 5.45
C ILE A 1209 4.34 27.23 5.57
N SER A 1210 4.78 28.01 4.57
CA SER A 1210 4.53 29.45 4.47
C SER A 1210 3.23 29.81 3.73
N ARG A 1211 2.32 28.84 3.53
CA ARG A 1211 0.97 28.98 2.97
C ARG A 1211 0.02 28.21 3.86
#